data_AF-A0A1E5GB83-F1
#
_entry.id   AF-A0A1E5GB83-F1
#
_cell.length_a   1.000
_cell.length_b   1.000
_cell.length_c   1.000
_cell.angle_alpha   90.00
_cell.angle_beta   90.00
_cell.angle_gamma   90.00
#
_symmetry.space_group_name_H-M   'P 1'
#
loop_
_entity.id
_entity.type
_entity.pdbx_description
1 polymer ?
#
loop_
_entity_poly.entity_id
_entity_poly.type
_entity_poly.pdbx_seq_one_letter_code
_entity_poly.pdbx_strand_id
1 'polypeptide(L)'
;MKKRKQKLNQKSKLQWLFMLLIVFVVGGYFFSQNKLRAFTIVTNGDFRLKAENLWNGEEKKSYASLEWGEVSGLKQSGYQLFQSEDGTTWNVRSMNYGKTINVLNVYPDRQDAQTLKEWMDSLNLEDSKGNQLIQVSYVSQTDLALNPNKYMKNAKGDYIYDVMMFGSWDYNNHKDISVSVKNATQEYINSGRGVLFGHDTITPNDRGHTNFNSFASQLGFKLQASSFQLGSRTVKINNNGYLMKYPFELQNDLTLTVPLTHTWGQGILPNSNTIKWLEFLPPYNWNKPGDGSADATFYLATNNNLGMIQTGHSNGQSTIDERKIIANTLYNLAQVSLETKAQDYTVKDDRPPKLATAIQKPNTGIENLAIEIDSVDIGKEYQWYVEADTRDNGLKKSDIVKEMITSNIAGYFYKIDSSSTSNLNSTVESYKDDFGRIAAERYDIYVAPQGTTDKSAPNYDPSKDANLLTYNTKGSITGINGLVDFDKYLHVVTVDRANNVSGVKTIQIKELMTEFRISEKYLDTEGKEIQQESYQNIKKGSRYTQSFKQIHGYAVDSYTIDNGTSVPSDSQTTVAIDKIAKHMTVTYYYNKLIQLNIRQIVLADHQEVVVPKSGYLQIDNGRADKKSNLFNLTVISGKEQEKVPYTERIIAKQANHHQLVLTALIPEYYSYSGYVATTDNRLHNSELRINNTPSLDITEAASYWVTIYIEPSVDKTRSPLPYSWDYQQNKLGEILRTN
;
A
#
# COMPACT_ATOMS: atom_id res chain seq x y z
N MET A 1 -46.74 -21.97 51.21
CA MET A 1 -45.26 -21.83 51.13
C MET A 1 -44.61 -22.07 49.75
N LYS A 2 -45.30 -22.61 48.72
CA LYS A 2 -44.67 -22.86 47.40
C LYS A 2 -44.53 -21.65 46.46
N LYS A 3 -45.38 -20.61 46.57
CA LYS A 3 -45.28 -19.38 45.73
C LYS A 3 -44.18 -18.37 46.16
N ARG A 4 -43.62 -18.50 47.37
CA ARG A 4 -42.55 -17.60 47.86
C ARG A 4 -41.15 -18.06 47.41
N LYS A 5 -40.94 -19.36 47.16
CA LYS A 5 -39.67 -19.91 46.64
C LYS A 5 -39.42 -19.62 45.15
N GLN A 6 -40.47 -19.51 44.33
CA GLN A 6 -40.31 -19.16 42.90
C GLN A 6 -39.93 -17.68 42.68
N LYS A 7 -40.44 -16.74 43.47
CA LYS A 7 -40.05 -15.31 43.37
C LYS A 7 -38.61 -15.02 43.82
N LEU A 8 -38.08 -15.77 44.79
CA LEU A 8 -36.68 -15.66 45.22
C LEU A 8 -35.70 -16.18 44.15
N ASN A 9 -36.08 -17.23 43.41
CA ASN A 9 -35.24 -17.83 42.37
C ASN A 9 -35.18 -16.99 41.07
N GLN A 10 -36.17 -16.12 40.85
CA GLN A 10 -36.20 -15.20 39.70
C GLN A 10 -35.41 -13.91 39.99
N LYS A 11 -35.41 -13.42 41.24
CA LYS A 11 -34.56 -12.30 41.68
C LYS A 11 -33.08 -12.66 41.68
N SER A 12 -32.69 -13.86 42.10
CA SER A 12 -31.29 -14.30 42.07
C SER A 12 -30.76 -14.47 40.64
N LYS A 13 -31.59 -14.98 39.71
CA LYS A 13 -31.23 -15.08 38.29
C LYS A 13 -31.10 -13.72 37.61
N LEU A 14 -31.94 -12.74 37.95
CA LEU A 14 -31.85 -11.39 37.40
C LEU A 14 -30.61 -10.65 37.97
N GLN A 15 -30.26 -10.87 39.24
CA GLN A 15 -29.02 -10.35 39.83
C GLN A 15 -27.77 -11.01 39.24
N TRP A 16 -27.80 -12.31 38.92
CA TRP A 16 -26.71 -12.98 38.21
C TRP A 16 -26.56 -12.50 36.77
N LEU A 17 -27.67 -12.24 36.05
CA LEU A 17 -27.61 -11.64 34.72
C LEU A 17 -27.07 -10.21 34.75
N PHE A 18 -27.44 -9.43 35.77
CA PHE A 18 -26.95 -8.06 35.94
C PHE A 18 -25.46 -8.03 36.35
N MET A 19 -25.01 -8.97 37.18
CA MET A 19 -23.58 -9.15 37.47
C MET A 19 -22.79 -9.66 36.25
N LEU A 20 -23.35 -10.56 35.44
CA LEU A 20 -22.72 -10.99 34.18
C LEU A 20 -22.65 -9.85 33.17
N LEU A 21 -23.68 -9.00 33.10
CA LEU A 21 -23.67 -7.80 32.26
C LEU A 21 -22.65 -6.78 32.77
N ILE A 22 -22.50 -6.61 34.09
CA ILE A 22 -21.45 -5.76 34.68
C ILE A 22 -20.07 -6.39 34.45
N VAL A 23 -19.89 -7.71 34.49
CA VAL A 23 -18.62 -8.37 34.15
C VAL A 23 -18.33 -8.31 32.64
N PHE A 24 -19.33 -8.30 31.78
CA PHE A 24 -19.15 -8.09 30.33
C PHE A 24 -18.96 -6.61 29.95
N VAL A 25 -19.53 -5.68 30.71
CA VAL A 25 -19.34 -4.24 30.53
C VAL A 25 -18.02 -3.79 31.16
N VAL A 26 -17.66 -4.28 32.35
CA VAL A 26 -16.35 -4.04 33.00
C VAL A 26 -15.25 -4.85 32.30
N GLY A 27 -15.53 -6.09 31.91
CA GLY A 27 -14.64 -6.88 31.04
C GLY A 27 -14.50 -6.25 29.66
N GLY A 28 -15.58 -5.75 29.06
CA GLY A 28 -15.54 -4.97 27.82
C GLY A 28 -14.83 -3.63 27.96
N TYR A 29 -14.89 -3.01 29.14
CA TYR A 29 -14.18 -1.77 29.49
C TYR A 29 -12.68 -2.00 29.76
N PHE A 30 -12.29 -3.20 30.20
CA PHE A 30 -10.88 -3.63 30.24
C PHE A 30 -10.36 -4.15 28.89
N PHE A 31 -11.25 -4.57 27.97
CA PHE A 31 -10.87 -5.13 26.66
C PHE A 31 -11.07 -4.18 25.47
N SER A 32 -11.70 -3.01 25.62
CA SER A 32 -11.71 -1.96 24.61
C SER A 32 -10.64 -0.89 24.91
N GLN A 33 -9.42 -1.17 24.46
CA GLN A 33 -8.72 -0.26 23.55
C GLN A 33 -8.52 1.17 24.08
N ASN A 34 -7.75 1.31 25.15
CA ASN A 34 -7.03 2.53 25.39
C ASN A 34 -5.57 2.24 25.76
N LYS A 35 -4.70 2.85 24.95
CA LYS A 35 -3.23 2.91 24.99
C LYS A 35 -2.53 1.74 24.28
N LEU A 36 -1.90 2.08 23.15
CA LEU A 36 -0.73 1.38 22.64
C LEU A 36 0.13 0.92 23.82
N ARG A 37 0.48 -0.37 23.82
CA ARG A 37 1.20 -0.99 24.93
C ARG A 37 2.54 -0.28 25.11
N ALA A 38 2.64 0.50 26.19
CA ALA A 38 3.92 0.80 26.80
C ALA A 38 4.63 -0.52 27.12
N PHE A 39 5.92 -0.60 26.80
CA PHE A 39 6.93 -1.63 27.05
C PHE A 39 6.51 -2.93 27.72
N THR A 40 7.08 -4.04 27.25
CA THR A 40 6.93 -5.34 27.91
C THR A 40 8.11 -5.58 28.85
N ILE A 41 7.83 -5.98 30.09
CA ILE A 41 8.87 -6.48 31.00
C ILE A 41 9.26 -7.88 30.56
N VAL A 42 10.53 -8.08 30.23
CA VAL A 42 11.12 -9.37 29.88
C VAL A 42 11.52 -10.12 31.15
N THR A 43 12.22 -9.43 32.05
CA THR A 43 12.72 -9.97 33.31
C THR A 43 12.61 -8.90 34.38
N ASN A 44 12.12 -9.27 35.57
CA ASN A 44 12.10 -8.34 36.71
C ASN A 44 13.50 -8.17 37.31
N GLY A 45 13.83 -6.94 37.71
CA GLY A 45 15.06 -6.59 38.42
C GLY A 45 14.81 -6.08 39.83
N ASP A 46 15.82 -5.42 40.40
CA ASP A 46 15.81 -4.81 41.73
C ASP A 46 14.97 -3.52 41.78
N PHE A 47 14.80 -2.85 40.64
CA PHE A 47 14.00 -1.64 40.50
C PHE A 47 13.38 -1.55 39.10
N ARG A 48 12.33 -0.73 38.96
CA ARG A 48 11.55 -0.67 37.72
C ARG A 48 12.23 0.18 36.66
N LEU A 49 12.08 -0.24 35.40
CA LEU A 49 12.39 0.54 34.20
C LEU A 49 11.15 0.62 33.31
N LYS A 50 10.98 1.75 32.63
CA LYS A 50 9.98 1.98 31.59
C LYS A 50 10.72 2.47 30.34
N ALA A 51 10.32 1.93 29.19
CA ALA A 51 10.68 2.45 27.88
C ALA A 51 9.41 2.87 27.12
N GLU A 52 9.51 3.87 26.27
CA GLU A 52 8.40 4.33 25.43
C GLU A 52 8.95 4.82 24.09
N ASN A 53 8.42 4.27 22.99
CA ASN A 53 8.73 4.73 21.64
C ASN A 53 8.08 6.10 21.39
N LEU A 54 8.88 7.06 20.95
CA LEU A 54 8.45 8.41 20.58
C LEU A 54 9.06 8.82 19.25
N TRP A 55 8.44 9.81 18.60
CA TRP A 55 8.92 10.40 17.36
C TRP A 55 9.29 11.87 17.57
N ASN A 56 10.47 12.28 17.10
CA ASN A 56 10.87 13.68 17.03
C ASN A 56 10.55 14.21 15.61
N GLY A 57 9.55 15.09 15.51
CA GLY A 57 9.06 15.67 14.25
C GLY A 57 10.05 16.60 13.55
N GLU A 58 10.90 17.28 14.32
CA GLU A 58 11.91 18.21 13.80
C GLU A 58 13.11 17.45 13.23
N GLU A 59 13.64 16.52 14.01
CA GLU A 59 14.78 15.68 13.59
C GLU A 59 14.36 14.50 12.69
N LYS A 60 13.05 14.27 12.54
CA LYS A 60 12.42 13.22 11.73
C LYS A 60 12.98 11.82 12.03
N LYS A 61 13.05 11.48 13.32
CA LYS A 61 13.55 10.18 13.79
C LYS A 61 12.82 9.68 15.03
N SER A 62 12.81 8.36 15.19
CA SER A 62 12.34 7.71 16.42
C SER A 62 13.38 7.84 17.54
N TYR A 63 12.91 7.81 18.79
CA TYR A 63 13.74 7.71 19.98
C TYR A 63 12.98 6.97 21.09
N ALA A 64 13.70 6.42 22.06
CA ALA A 64 13.09 5.84 23.24
C ALA A 64 13.19 6.81 24.43
N SER A 65 12.07 7.07 25.08
CA SER A 65 12.03 7.74 26.39
C SER A 65 12.13 6.70 27.49
N LEU A 66 13.07 6.89 28.40
CA LEU A 66 13.39 5.94 29.46
C LEU A 66 13.22 6.59 30.83
N GLU A 67 12.58 5.89 31.76
CA GLU A 67 12.36 6.32 33.14
C GLU A 67 12.49 5.13 34.09
N TRP A 68 13.24 5.28 35.19
CA TRP A 68 13.44 4.22 36.16
C TRP A 68 13.25 4.69 37.61
N GLY A 69 13.07 3.71 38.51
CA GLY A 69 12.96 3.96 39.94
C GLY A 69 14.29 4.44 40.53
N GLU A 70 14.23 5.46 41.39
CA GLU A 70 15.39 5.94 42.11
C GLU A 70 15.95 4.86 43.06
N VAL A 71 17.28 4.67 43.04
CA VAL A 71 17.99 3.72 43.87
C VAL A 71 18.70 4.45 45.02
N SER A 72 18.31 4.12 46.26
CA SER A 72 18.93 4.68 47.46
C SER A 72 20.41 4.31 47.58
N GLY A 73 21.23 5.27 48.00
CA GLY A 73 22.66 5.03 48.26
C GLY A 73 23.52 4.93 47.00
N LEU A 74 23.05 5.48 45.87
CA LEU A 74 23.79 5.53 44.60
C LEU A 74 25.20 6.13 44.77
N LYS A 75 26.20 5.45 44.23
CA LYS A 75 27.58 5.97 44.15
C LYS A 75 27.71 7.01 43.05
N GLN A 76 28.88 7.66 43.04
CA GLN A 76 29.36 8.55 41.99
C GLN A 76 29.43 7.92 40.59
N SER A 77 29.53 6.59 40.48
CA SER A 77 29.43 5.82 39.22
C SER A 77 28.04 5.88 38.60
N GLY A 78 27.04 6.33 39.37
CA GLY A 78 25.71 6.65 38.88
C GLY A 78 24.98 5.46 38.26
N TYR A 79 24.07 5.80 37.36
CA TYR A 79 23.39 4.86 36.49
C TYR A 79 24.19 4.66 35.19
N GLN A 80 24.09 3.47 34.62
CA GLN A 80 24.53 3.17 33.25
C GLN A 80 23.40 2.48 32.48
N LEU A 81 23.13 2.95 31.27
CA LEU A 81 22.10 2.41 30.40
C LEU A 81 22.70 1.39 29.43
N PHE A 82 22.10 0.21 29.37
CA PHE A 82 22.45 -0.84 28.41
C PHE A 82 21.30 -1.05 27.44
N GLN A 83 21.62 -1.15 26.16
CA GLN A 83 20.70 -1.43 25.06
C GLN A 83 21.12 -2.71 24.34
N SER A 84 20.13 -3.48 23.88
CA SER A 84 20.31 -4.64 23.02
C SER A 84 19.29 -4.66 21.89
N GLU A 85 19.72 -5.08 20.70
CA GLU A 85 18.84 -5.28 19.53
C GLU A 85 18.37 -6.74 19.38
N ASP A 86 19.06 -7.68 20.03
CA ASP A 86 18.85 -9.13 19.93
C ASP A 86 18.47 -9.80 21.26
N GLY A 87 18.53 -9.04 22.37
CA GLY A 87 18.35 -9.53 23.74
C GLY A 87 19.57 -10.23 24.34
N THR A 88 20.68 -10.37 23.58
CA THR A 88 21.87 -11.12 23.99
C THR A 88 23.14 -10.27 24.02
N THR A 89 23.29 -9.37 23.05
CA THR A 89 24.43 -8.46 22.92
C THR A 89 24.06 -7.12 23.52
N TRP A 90 24.75 -6.72 24.58
CA TRP A 90 24.45 -5.51 25.34
C TRP A 90 25.55 -4.48 25.19
N ASN A 91 25.16 -3.26 24.84
CA ASN A 91 26.07 -2.13 24.68
C ASN A 91 25.63 -0.97 25.56
N VAL A 92 26.60 -0.28 26.15
CA VAL A 92 26.31 0.93 26.92
C VAL A 92 25.87 2.05 25.96
N ARG A 93 24.89 2.84 26.39
CA ARG A 93 24.40 4.02 25.70
C ARG A 93 24.56 5.25 26.57
N SER A 94 24.84 6.38 25.93
CA SER A 94 24.79 7.67 26.60
C SER A 94 23.37 7.93 27.12
N MET A 95 23.25 8.66 28.22
CA MET A 95 21.96 9.13 28.74
C MET A 95 21.83 10.65 28.63
N ASN A 96 22.82 11.29 28.00
CA ASN A 96 23.00 12.73 27.95
C ASN A 96 22.53 13.34 26.63
N TYR A 97 21.79 12.61 25.80
CA TYR A 97 21.18 13.16 24.59
C TYR A 97 20.29 14.36 24.94
N GLY A 98 20.54 15.50 24.30
CA GLY A 98 19.87 16.78 24.55
C GLY A 98 20.29 17.49 25.83
N LYS A 99 21.25 16.95 26.58
CA LYS A 99 21.74 17.51 27.84
C LYS A 99 23.17 18.03 27.68
N THR A 100 23.53 19.03 28.49
CA THR A 100 24.90 19.50 28.59
C THR A 100 25.81 18.40 29.16
N ILE A 101 26.97 18.20 28.54
CA ILE A 101 28.08 17.39 29.08
C ILE A 101 29.28 18.27 29.43
N ASN A 102 29.98 17.90 30.49
CA ASN A 102 31.21 18.56 30.94
C ASN A 102 32.43 17.73 30.56
N VAL A 103 33.38 18.36 29.88
CA VAL A 103 34.57 17.70 29.34
C VAL A 103 35.83 18.35 29.90
N LEU A 104 36.76 17.53 30.41
CA LEU A 104 38.10 17.98 30.78
C LEU A 104 39.09 17.67 29.66
N ASN A 105 39.63 18.71 29.03
CA ASN A 105 40.74 18.57 28.09
C ASN A 105 42.08 18.66 28.83
N VAL A 106 42.83 17.56 28.81
CA VAL A 106 44.19 17.49 29.36
C VAL A 106 45.19 17.64 28.22
N TYR A 107 45.72 18.86 28.06
CA TYR A 107 46.61 19.22 26.96
C TYR A 107 48.09 19.06 27.34
N PRO A 108 49.00 18.79 26.39
CA PRO A 108 50.39 18.40 26.68
C PRO A 108 51.32 19.61 26.91
N ASP A 109 50.95 20.49 27.85
CA ASP A 109 51.74 21.64 28.31
C ASP A 109 52.12 22.66 27.22
N ARG A 110 51.39 22.66 26.08
CA ARG A 110 51.54 23.59 24.98
C ARG A 110 50.26 24.40 24.81
N GLN A 111 50.34 25.73 24.79
CA GLN A 111 49.15 26.58 24.83
C GLN A 111 48.26 26.44 23.59
N ASP A 112 48.86 26.34 22.41
CA ASP A 112 48.18 26.09 21.13
C ASP A 112 47.65 24.66 20.99
N ALA A 113 47.96 23.75 21.92
CA ALA A 113 47.29 22.45 22.04
C ALA A 113 46.00 22.52 22.88
N GLN A 114 45.61 23.69 23.41
CA GLN A 114 44.34 23.91 24.12
C GLN A 114 43.17 24.09 23.13
N THR A 115 43.08 23.23 22.12
CA THR A 115 42.22 23.45 20.96
C THR A 115 40.79 22.98 21.14
N LEU A 116 40.55 22.02 22.05
CA LEU A 116 39.24 21.35 22.14
C LEU A 116 38.11 22.33 22.46
N LYS A 117 38.35 23.31 23.33
CA LYS A 117 37.33 24.30 23.68
C LYS A 117 36.90 25.11 22.46
N GLU A 118 37.86 25.68 21.74
CA GLU A 118 37.58 26.45 20.52
C GLU A 118 36.89 25.59 19.45
N TRP A 119 37.30 24.32 19.33
CA TRP A 119 36.67 23.37 18.41
C TRP A 119 35.20 23.12 18.75
N MET A 120 34.86 22.86 20.02
CA MET A 120 33.47 22.61 20.43
C MET A 120 32.63 23.89 20.39
N ASP A 121 33.18 25.02 20.83
CA ASP A 121 32.50 26.32 20.76
C ASP A 121 32.13 26.68 19.32
N SER A 122 33.02 26.41 18.36
CA SER A 122 32.81 26.73 16.94
C SER A 122 31.65 25.97 16.28
N LEU A 123 31.15 24.91 16.92
CA LEU A 123 30.04 24.10 16.41
C LEU A 123 28.68 24.74 16.74
N ASN A 124 28.63 25.75 17.61
CA ASN A 124 27.40 26.43 18.04
C ASN A 124 26.29 25.44 18.49
N LEU A 125 26.68 24.41 19.24
CA LEU A 125 25.76 23.42 19.80
C LEU A 125 25.17 23.94 21.11
N GLU A 126 23.89 24.32 21.09
CA GLU A 126 23.19 24.90 22.23
C GLU A 126 21.86 24.20 22.51
N ASP A 127 21.43 24.20 23.78
CA ASP A 127 20.08 23.78 24.17
C ASP A 127 19.03 24.85 23.83
N SER A 128 17.75 24.56 24.06
CA SER A 128 16.64 25.49 23.79
C SER A 128 16.68 26.79 24.63
N LYS A 129 17.58 26.89 25.60
CA LYS A 129 17.81 28.07 26.44
C LYS A 129 19.10 28.81 26.06
N GLY A 130 19.83 28.36 25.03
CA GLY A 130 21.10 28.93 24.59
C GLY A 130 22.32 28.50 25.41
N ASN A 131 22.22 27.45 26.24
CA ASN A 131 23.38 26.92 26.95
C ASN A 131 24.16 25.97 26.04
N GLN A 132 25.48 26.08 26.03
CA GLN A 132 26.33 25.14 25.29
C GLN A 132 26.11 23.70 25.76
N LEU A 133 25.96 22.81 24.78
CA LEU A 133 25.75 21.38 24.96
C LEU A 133 27.05 20.65 25.35
N ILE A 134 28.21 21.13 24.92
CA ILE A 134 29.52 20.58 25.31
C ILE A 134 30.34 21.68 25.98
N GLN A 135 30.54 21.58 27.29
CA GLN A 135 31.32 22.53 28.05
C GLN A 135 32.72 21.98 28.32
N VAL A 136 33.73 22.64 27.77
CA VAL A 136 35.13 22.21 27.88
C VAL A 136 35.87 23.05 28.91
N SER A 137 36.39 22.39 29.95
CA SER A 137 37.46 22.91 30.80
C SER A 137 38.80 22.34 30.35
N TYR A 138 39.92 22.99 30.67
CA TYR A 138 41.23 22.49 30.31
C TYR A 138 42.23 22.57 31.46
N VAL A 139 43.21 21.67 31.45
CA VAL A 139 44.34 21.63 32.39
C VAL A 139 45.58 21.10 31.68
N SER A 140 46.76 21.61 32.04
CA SER A 140 48.02 21.09 31.52
C SER A 140 48.31 19.72 32.14
N GLN A 141 49.03 18.85 31.43
CA GLN A 141 49.46 17.57 32.00
C GLN A 141 50.35 17.77 33.25
N THR A 142 51.20 18.80 33.24
CA THR A 142 52.04 19.15 34.39
C THR A 142 51.21 19.54 35.61
N ASP A 143 50.21 20.42 35.45
CA ASP A 143 49.37 20.85 36.57
C ASP A 143 48.50 19.72 37.11
N LEU A 144 47.94 18.91 36.20
CA LEU A 144 47.17 17.73 36.59
C LEU A 144 48.02 16.75 37.39
N ALA A 145 49.29 16.55 37.01
CA ALA A 145 50.21 15.65 37.70
C ALA A 145 50.50 16.05 39.15
N LEU A 146 50.46 17.35 39.45
CA LEU A 146 50.66 17.86 40.81
C LEU A 146 49.50 17.48 41.74
N ASN A 147 48.26 17.49 41.25
CA ASN A 147 47.10 17.11 42.04
C ASN A 147 45.90 16.69 41.16
N PRO A 148 45.81 15.43 40.72
CA PRO A 148 44.73 14.99 39.83
C PRO A 148 43.33 15.21 40.42
N ASN A 149 43.17 14.93 41.72
CA ASN A 149 41.87 15.05 42.39
C ASN A 149 41.37 16.51 42.44
N LYS A 150 42.25 17.51 42.56
CA LYS A 150 41.85 18.93 42.53
C LYS A 150 41.14 19.32 41.25
N TYR A 151 41.56 18.75 40.12
CA TYR A 151 40.99 19.06 38.81
C TYR A 151 39.84 18.13 38.49
N MET A 152 39.93 16.85 38.81
CA MET A 152 38.92 15.86 38.43
C MET A 152 37.70 15.84 39.35
N LYS A 153 37.85 16.27 40.62
CA LYS A 153 36.83 16.15 41.66
C LYS A 153 36.53 17.49 42.35
N ASN A 154 35.32 17.64 42.84
CA ASN A 154 34.94 18.76 43.70
C ASN A 154 35.41 18.55 45.15
N ALA A 155 35.11 19.52 46.04
CA ALA A 155 35.48 19.46 47.45
C ALA A 155 34.88 18.28 48.24
N LYS A 156 33.80 17.65 47.73
CA LYS A 156 33.18 16.46 48.32
C LYS A 156 33.83 15.15 47.83
N GLY A 157 34.79 15.23 46.91
CA GLY A 157 35.42 14.06 46.28
C GLY A 157 34.66 13.51 45.09
N ASP A 158 33.66 14.24 44.60
CA ASP A 158 32.81 13.83 43.49
C ASP A 158 33.41 14.26 42.15
N TYR A 159 33.40 13.38 41.14
CA TYR A 159 33.82 13.73 39.78
C TYR A 159 32.88 14.77 39.17
N ILE A 160 33.45 15.79 38.53
CA ILE A 160 32.72 16.93 37.94
C ILE A 160 32.65 16.92 36.42
N TYR A 161 33.31 15.95 35.78
CA TYR A 161 33.33 15.78 34.33
C TYR A 161 32.67 14.46 33.94
N ASP A 162 32.06 14.46 32.77
CA ASP A 162 31.46 13.28 32.13
C ASP A 162 32.50 12.56 31.28
N VAL A 163 33.38 13.32 30.61
CA VAL A 163 34.43 12.79 29.74
C VAL A 163 35.75 13.53 29.95
N MET A 164 36.87 12.81 29.87
CA MET A 164 38.20 13.40 29.75
C MET A 164 38.75 13.17 28.34
N MET A 165 39.41 14.18 27.77
CA MET A 165 40.13 14.05 26.52
C MET A 165 41.61 14.41 26.71
N PHE A 166 42.50 13.48 26.39
CA PHE A 166 43.95 13.69 26.44
C PHE A 166 44.50 14.07 25.07
N GLY A 167 45.32 15.12 25.03
CA GLY A 167 46.05 15.51 23.82
C GLY A 167 45.17 16.11 22.73
N SER A 168 45.83 16.39 21.61
CA SER A 168 45.33 16.85 20.30
C SER A 168 46.50 17.42 19.48
N TRP A 169 47.73 16.96 19.74
CA TRP A 169 48.96 17.54 19.24
C TRP A 169 49.92 16.46 18.75
N ASP A 170 50.77 16.80 17.78
CA ASP A 170 51.77 15.88 17.24
C ASP A 170 52.70 15.33 18.33
N TYR A 171 52.91 14.00 18.32
CA TYR A 171 53.60 13.25 19.36
C TYR A 171 53.15 13.59 20.79
N ASN A 172 51.92 14.08 20.97
CA ASN A 172 51.43 14.65 22.23
C ASN A 172 52.47 15.58 22.90
N ASN A 173 53.19 16.39 22.11
CA ASN A 173 54.30 17.25 22.53
C ASN A 173 55.43 16.51 23.31
N HIS A 174 55.68 15.24 22.98
CA HIS A 174 56.63 14.35 23.67
C HIS A 174 56.31 14.13 25.16
N LYS A 175 55.04 14.29 25.56
CA LYS A 175 54.61 14.18 26.95
C LYS A 175 53.84 12.88 27.18
N ASP A 176 54.31 12.12 28.16
CA ASP A 176 53.55 11.07 28.83
C ASP A 176 52.91 11.63 30.09
N ILE A 177 51.80 11.04 30.51
CA ILE A 177 51.20 11.33 31.82
C ILE A 177 52.06 10.72 32.94
N SER A 178 51.96 11.28 34.14
CA SER A 178 52.62 10.71 35.32
C SER A 178 51.91 9.43 35.80
N VAL A 179 52.58 8.66 36.67
CA VAL A 179 51.97 7.51 37.35
C VAL A 179 50.75 7.92 38.19
N SER A 180 50.78 9.10 38.83
CA SER A 180 49.65 9.62 39.61
C SER A 180 48.43 9.90 38.72
N VAL A 181 48.64 10.50 37.55
CA VAL A 181 47.58 10.75 36.57
C VAL A 181 47.07 9.45 35.98
N LYS A 182 47.95 8.50 35.62
CA LYS A 182 47.54 7.16 35.16
C LYS A 182 46.59 6.50 36.14
N ASN A 183 46.95 6.46 37.42
CA ASN A 183 46.14 5.81 38.45
C ASN A 183 44.78 6.53 38.62
N ALA A 184 44.79 7.87 38.67
CA ALA A 184 43.56 8.66 38.75
C ALA A 184 42.64 8.49 37.53
N THR A 185 43.23 8.39 36.33
CA THR A 185 42.52 8.10 35.08
C THR A 185 41.93 6.69 35.11
N GLN A 186 42.64 5.69 35.62
CA GLN A 186 42.09 4.33 35.77
C GLN A 186 40.92 4.31 36.76
N GLU A 187 40.99 5.02 37.88
CA GLU A 187 39.86 5.18 38.80
C GLU A 187 38.65 5.84 38.13
N TYR A 188 38.90 6.86 37.30
CA TYR A 188 37.87 7.54 36.53
C TYR A 188 37.20 6.60 35.52
N ILE A 189 37.98 5.82 34.78
CA ILE A 189 37.49 4.79 33.84
C ILE A 189 36.67 3.73 34.58
N ASN A 190 37.16 3.26 35.73
CA ASN A 190 36.46 2.26 36.56
C ASN A 190 35.13 2.79 37.13
N SER A 191 34.93 4.11 37.17
CA SER A 191 33.65 4.72 37.56
C SER A 191 32.60 4.72 36.43
N GLY A 192 32.92 4.15 35.26
CA GLY A 192 32.07 4.10 34.08
C GLY A 192 32.18 5.34 33.17
N ARG A 193 32.97 6.35 33.55
CA ARG A 193 33.10 7.60 32.80
C ARG A 193 34.05 7.50 31.62
N GLY A 194 33.82 8.33 30.61
CA GLY A 194 34.46 8.24 29.31
C GLY A 194 35.87 8.84 29.23
N VAL A 195 36.79 8.19 28.52
CA VAL A 195 38.10 8.78 28.19
C VAL A 195 38.38 8.69 26.69
N LEU A 196 38.69 9.83 26.08
CA LEU A 196 39.12 9.95 24.69
C LEU A 196 40.63 10.25 24.63
N PHE A 197 41.39 9.32 24.07
CA PHE A 197 42.81 9.48 23.81
C PHE A 197 43.00 10.13 22.43
N GLY A 198 43.65 11.30 22.41
CA GLY A 198 43.97 12.02 21.18
C GLY A 198 45.25 11.53 20.51
N HIS A 199 45.67 12.26 19.48
CA HIS A 199 46.80 11.95 18.63
C HIS A 199 48.09 11.68 19.42
N ASP A 200 48.77 10.58 19.07
CA ASP A 200 50.02 10.10 19.66
C ASP A 200 50.09 10.07 21.20
N THR A 201 48.96 9.93 21.90
CA THR A 201 48.95 9.65 23.33
C THR A 201 49.38 8.22 23.62
N ILE A 202 48.80 7.24 22.91
CA ILE A 202 49.20 5.83 22.92
C ILE A 202 50.07 5.56 21.68
N THR A 203 51.31 5.12 21.90
CA THR A 203 52.37 4.99 20.88
C THR A 203 53.19 3.70 21.11
N PRO A 204 54.14 3.30 20.25
CA PRO A 204 54.95 2.11 20.44
C PRO A 204 55.85 2.21 21.67
N ASN A 205 56.31 1.06 22.15
CA ASN A 205 57.02 0.94 23.42
C ASN A 205 58.36 1.71 23.46
N ASP A 206 58.93 2.04 22.30
CA ASP A 206 60.20 2.76 22.15
C ASP A 206 60.10 4.28 22.33
N ARG A 207 58.88 4.82 22.52
CA ARG A 207 58.61 6.27 22.62
C ARG A 207 58.38 6.83 24.01
N GLY A 208 58.55 6.01 25.05
CA GLY A 208 58.51 6.50 26.44
C GLY A 208 57.12 6.89 26.95
N HIS A 209 56.04 6.57 26.25
CA HIS A 209 54.65 6.77 26.69
C HIS A 209 54.15 5.61 27.57
N THR A 210 54.98 5.18 28.53
CA THR A 210 54.74 3.98 29.35
C THR A 210 53.39 4.04 30.07
N ASN A 211 52.99 5.21 30.55
CA ASN A 211 51.77 5.38 31.34
C ASN A 211 50.53 5.44 30.45
N PHE A 212 50.53 6.19 29.35
CA PHE A 212 49.44 6.13 28.37
C PHE A 212 49.29 4.71 27.77
N ASN A 213 50.39 4.06 27.43
CA ASN A 213 50.38 2.72 26.83
C ASN A 213 49.73 1.65 27.72
N SER A 214 49.62 1.89 29.02
CA SER A 214 48.91 0.99 29.94
C SER A 214 47.41 0.86 29.67
N PHE A 215 46.81 1.77 28.89
CA PHE A 215 45.40 1.71 28.48
C PHE A 215 45.18 0.98 27.14
N ALA A 216 46.25 0.64 26.40
CA ALA A 216 46.13 0.04 25.07
C ALA A 216 45.35 -1.28 25.06
N SER A 217 45.56 -2.15 26.06
CA SER A 217 44.83 -3.43 26.15
C SER A 217 43.33 -3.23 26.39
N GLN A 218 42.94 -2.24 27.19
CA GLN A 218 41.53 -1.90 27.44
C GLN A 218 40.86 -1.35 26.18
N LEU A 219 41.59 -0.65 25.32
CA LEU A 219 41.14 -0.24 23.99
C LEU A 219 41.18 -1.38 22.95
N GLY A 220 41.71 -2.54 23.30
CA GLY A 220 41.89 -3.67 22.38
C GLY A 220 42.98 -3.44 21.34
N PHE A 221 44.01 -2.68 21.67
CA PHE A 221 45.12 -2.39 20.76
C PHE A 221 46.35 -3.26 21.02
N LYS A 222 47.08 -3.57 19.94
CA LYS A 222 48.46 -4.05 19.99
C LYS A 222 49.40 -2.87 19.80
N LEU A 223 50.41 -2.78 20.67
CA LEU A 223 51.54 -1.88 20.50
C LEU A 223 52.72 -2.68 19.94
N GLN A 224 53.27 -2.23 18.81
CA GLN A 224 54.40 -2.91 18.18
C GLN A 224 55.73 -2.44 18.78
N ALA A 225 56.73 -3.33 18.76
CA ALA A 225 58.06 -3.04 19.30
C ALA A 225 58.83 -2.00 18.47
N SER A 226 58.56 -1.95 17.16
CA SER A 226 59.16 -1.00 16.23
C SER A 226 58.08 -0.12 15.59
N SER A 227 58.38 1.16 15.41
CA SER A 227 57.47 2.12 14.78
C SER A 227 57.05 1.72 13.36
N PHE A 228 55.73 1.78 13.15
CA PHE A 228 55.08 1.75 11.85
C PHE A 228 54.19 2.98 11.76
N GLN A 229 53.87 3.43 10.55
CA GLN A 229 53.02 4.59 10.32
C GLN A 229 52.08 4.33 9.17
N LEU A 230 50.79 4.52 9.41
CA LEU A 230 49.79 4.50 8.36
C LEU A 230 48.90 5.73 8.52
N GLY A 231 48.86 6.57 7.48
CA GLY A 231 48.15 7.84 7.57
C GLY A 231 47.83 8.45 6.22
N SER A 232 46.81 9.30 6.23
CA SER A 232 46.24 9.94 5.05
C SER A 232 45.58 11.26 5.42
N ARG A 233 45.25 12.06 4.40
CA ARG A 233 44.32 13.21 4.50
C ARG A 233 42.87 12.82 4.26
N THR A 234 42.62 11.55 3.97
CA THR A 234 41.30 11.04 3.62
C THR A 234 40.92 9.93 4.56
N VAL A 235 39.75 10.06 5.18
CA VAL A 235 39.17 9.05 6.06
C VAL A 235 37.75 8.74 5.62
N LYS A 236 37.27 7.53 5.90
CA LYS A 236 35.92 7.10 5.61
C LYS A 236 35.23 6.62 6.87
N ILE A 237 33.96 6.95 7.01
CA ILE A 237 33.08 6.30 7.98
C ILE A 237 32.91 4.83 7.60
N ASN A 238 33.40 3.93 8.46
CA ASN A 238 33.30 2.48 8.30
C ASN A 238 32.10 1.90 9.08
N ASN A 239 31.66 2.57 10.14
CA ASN A 239 30.48 2.19 10.92
C ASN A 239 29.49 3.36 11.00
N ASN A 240 28.34 3.21 10.33
CA ASN A 240 27.26 4.20 10.27
C ASN A 240 26.33 4.19 11.50
N GLY A 241 26.72 3.45 12.54
CA GLY A 241 25.94 3.24 13.76
C GLY A 241 25.82 4.50 14.62
N TYR A 242 25.33 4.28 15.85
CA TYR A 242 24.86 5.32 16.76
C TYR A 242 25.82 6.51 17.00
N LEU A 243 27.13 6.28 16.97
CA LEU A 243 28.12 7.35 17.17
C LEU A 243 28.03 8.40 16.05
N MET A 244 27.67 8.02 14.83
CA MET A 244 27.58 8.94 13.69
C MET A 244 26.26 9.73 13.62
N LYS A 245 25.40 9.62 14.65
CA LYS A 245 24.01 10.11 14.58
C LYS A 245 23.65 11.21 15.60
N TYR A 246 24.54 11.50 16.55
CA TYR A 246 24.29 12.55 17.55
C TYR A 246 25.58 13.10 18.16
N PRO A 247 25.68 14.43 18.43
CA PRO A 247 24.67 15.47 18.14
C PRO A 247 24.55 15.83 16.65
N PHE A 248 25.52 15.44 15.83
CA PHE A 248 25.45 15.62 14.39
C PHE A 248 25.17 14.29 13.70
N GLU A 249 24.15 14.27 12.84
CA GLU A 249 23.99 13.20 11.89
C GLU A 249 24.95 13.38 10.70
N LEU A 250 25.78 12.38 10.46
CA LEU A 250 26.64 12.29 9.29
C LEU A 250 26.03 11.36 8.24
N GLN A 251 26.32 11.68 6.97
CA GLN A 251 25.97 10.83 5.83
C GLN A 251 26.61 9.45 5.98
N ASN A 252 25.93 8.42 5.50
CA ASN A 252 26.47 7.06 5.57
C ASN A 252 27.67 6.93 4.63
N ASP A 253 28.69 6.19 5.05
CA ASP A 253 29.91 5.91 4.28
C ASP A 253 30.67 7.16 3.81
N LEU A 254 30.41 8.30 4.46
CA LEU A 254 30.97 9.60 4.10
C LEU A 254 32.50 9.54 4.10
N THR A 255 33.08 10.02 2.99
CA THR A 255 34.51 10.23 2.87
C THR A 255 34.83 11.68 3.19
N LEU A 256 35.72 11.88 4.17
CA LEU A 256 36.08 13.17 4.72
C LEU A 256 37.51 13.52 4.37
N THR A 257 37.74 14.81 4.09
CA THR A 257 39.09 15.37 4.06
C THR A 257 39.44 15.89 5.44
N VAL A 258 40.53 15.38 6.00
CA VAL A 258 41.09 15.76 7.29
C VAL A 258 42.50 16.34 7.08
N PRO A 259 43.03 17.11 8.04
CA PRO A 259 44.44 17.40 8.10
C PRO A 259 45.24 16.10 8.11
N LEU A 260 46.43 16.15 7.53
CA LEU A 260 47.29 14.98 7.46
C LEU A 260 47.56 14.46 8.87
N THR A 261 47.28 13.18 9.10
CA THR A 261 47.53 12.48 10.36
C THR A 261 47.73 10.98 10.12
N HIS A 262 48.01 10.21 11.16
CA HIS A 262 48.40 8.80 11.08
C HIS A 262 48.13 8.03 12.37
N THR A 263 48.06 6.71 12.29
CA THR A 263 48.44 5.84 13.41
C THR A 263 49.97 5.74 13.48
N TRP A 264 50.51 5.53 14.68
CA TRP A 264 51.95 5.39 14.89
C TRP A 264 52.23 4.24 15.85
N GLY A 265 52.36 3.00 15.34
CA GLY A 265 52.75 1.82 16.12
C GLY A 265 51.67 1.18 17.00
N GLN A 266 50.46 1.73 17.03
CA GLN A 266 49.25 1.16 17.61
C GLN A 266 48.27 0.67 16.52
N GLY A 267 47.66 -0.50 16.72
CA GLY A 267 46.63 -1.04 15.85
C GLY A 267 45.60 -1.88 16.59
N ILE A 268 44.40 -2.05 16.03
CA ILE A 268 43.31 -2.83 16.62
C ILE A 268 43.61 -4.33 16.53
N LEU A 269 43.54 -5.05 17.65
CA LEU A 269 43.74 -6.49 17.68
C LEU A 269 42.60 -7.22 16.94
N PRO A 270 42.90 -8.28 16.16
CA PRO A 270 41.89 -9.19 15.65
C PRO A 270 41.07 -9.77 16.80
N ASN A 271 39.74 -9.79 16.64
CA ASN A 271 38.77 -10.29 17.63
C ASN A 271 38.66 -9.47 18.93
N SER A 272 39.18 -8.24 18.99
CA SER A 272 38.80 -7.34 20.09
C SER A 272 37.35 -6.88 19.95
N ASN A 273 36.75 -6.42 21.06
CA ASN A 273 35.44 -5.75 21.05
C ASN A 273 35.51 -4.30 20.56
N THR A 274 36.66 -3.89 20.03
CA THR A 274 36.89 -2.52 19.58
C THR A 274 36.12 -2.25 18.30
N ILE A 275 35.33 -1.17 18.31
CA ILE A 275 34.60 -0.71 17.14
C ILE A 275 35.48 0.28 16.39
N LYS A 276 35.84 -0.04 15.15
CA LYS A 276 36.48 0.90 14.20
C LYS A 276 35.40 1.73 13.52
N TRP A 277 35.29 3.00 13.90
CA TRP A 277 34.27 3.92 13.38
C TRP A 277 34.70 4.57 12.07
N LEU A 278 35.96 5.02 12.02
CA LEU A 278 36.54 5.64 10.84
C LEU A 278 37.88 4.99 10.51
N GLU A 279 38.20 4.92 9.23
CA GLU A 279 39.49 4.42 8.73
C GLU A 279 40.12 5.34 7.69
N PHE A 280 41.45 5.33 7.59
CA PHE A 280 42.21 5.99 6.56
C PHE A 280 42.01 5.33 5.20
N LEU A 281 41.94 6.15 4.14
CA LEU A 281 41.90 5.69 2.76
C LEU A 281 43.18 6.01 1.99
N PRO A 282 43.54 5.22 0.96
CA PRO A 282 44.61 5.57 0.03
C PRO A 282 44.23 6.79 -0.84
N PRO A 283 45.21 7.51 -1.43
CA PRO A 283 46.64 7.28 -1.30
C PRO A 283 47.16 7.64 0.10
N TYR A 284 47.91 6.73 0.69
CA TYR A 284 48.49 6.97 2.01
C TYR A 284 49.72 7.85 1.88
N ASN A 285 49.79 8.88 2.73
CA ASN A 285 50.99 9.70 2.89
C ASN A 285 52.10 8.93 3.60
N TRP A 286 51.71 8.07 4.55
CA TRP A 286 52.59 7.08 5.15
C TRP A 286 51.97 5.70 4.96
N ASN A 287 52.71 4.80 4.31
CA ASN A 287 52.25 3.46 3.99
C ASN A 287 53.24 2.41 4.51
N LYS A 288 53.48 2.44 5.82
CA LYS A 288 54.26 1.43 6.53
C LYS A 288 53.33 0.79 7.56
N PRO A 289 52.40 -0.10 7.15
CA PRO A 289 51.64 -0.88 8.11
C PRO A 289 52.62 -1.75 8.93
N GLY A 290 52.23 -2.07 10.16
CA GLY A 290 53.05 -2.92 11.04
C GLY A 290 53.17 -4.36 10.54
N ASP A 291 53.52 -5.28 11.44
CA ASP A 291 53.67 -6.72 11.19
C ASP A 291 52.40 -7.47 10.70
N GLY A 292 51.29 -6.77 10.41
CA GLY A 292 50.02 -7.34 9.96
C GLY A 292 49.16 -7.99 11.05
N SER A 293 49.63 -8.03 12.31
CA SER A 293 48.91 -8.68 13.40
C SER A 293 47.86 -7.79 14.08
N ALA A 294 47.77 -6.52 13.68
CA ALA A 294 46.80 -5.56 14.19
C ALA A 294 46.46 -4.53 13.10
N ASP A 295 45.21 -4.07 13.09
CA ASP A 295 44.70 -3.14 12.10
C ASP A 295 45.12 -1.69 12.43
N ALA A 296 46.04 -1.18 11.61
CA ALA A 296 46.59 0.16 11.70
C ALA A 296 45.75 1.24 10.98
N THR A 297 44.67 0.87 10.28
CA THR A 297 43.97 1.82 9.41
C THR A 297 42.99 2.72 10.15
N PHE A 298 42.75 2.53 11.45
CA PHE A 298 41.74 3.29 12.16
C PHE A 298 42.12 4.78 12.33
N TYR A 299 41.14 5.65 12.12
CA TYR A 299 41.20 7.06 12.50
C TYR A 299 40.49 7.31 13.83
N LEU A 300 39.36 6.64 14.06
CA LEU A 300 38.59 6.65 15.31
C LEU A 300 38.20 5.23 15.68
N ALA A 301 38.51 4.83 16.91
CA ALA A 301 38.11 3.54 17.46
C ALA A 301 37.66 3.69 18.92
N THR A 302 36.69 2.87 19.34
CA THR A 302 36.19 2.86 20.73
C THR A 302 36.06 1.45 21.26
N ASN A 303 36.25 1.28 22.57
CA ASN A 303 35.91 0.07 23.29
C ASN A 303 35.36 0.44 24.67
N ASN A 304 34.14 0.01 25.01
CA ASN A 304 33.42 0.43 26.22
C ASN A 304 33.35 1.96 26.39
N ASN A 305 33.88 2.48 27.50
CA ASN A 305 33.97 3.90 27.82
C ASN A 305 35.31 4.53 27.39
N LEU A 306 36.06 3.90 26.48
CA LEU A 306 37.33 4.42 25.96
C LEU A 306 37.24 4.66 24.45
N GLY A 307 37.91 5.71 23.98
CA GLY A 307 38.11 5.97 22.56
C GLY A 307 39.52 6.43 22.26
N MET A 308 39.98 6.23 21.03
CA MET A 308 41.17 6.90 20.49
C MET A 308 40.85 7.51 19.13
N ILE A 309 41.25 8.77 18.93
CA ILE A 309 41.11 9.51 17.68
C ILE A 309 42.46 10.07 17.22
N GLN A 310 42.75 10.03 15.92
CA GLN A 310 44.02 10.52 15.35
C GLN A 310 44.01 12.02 15.02
N THR A 311 43.10 12.82 15.56
CA THR A 311 43.11 14.28 15.36
C THR A 311 44.25 14.93 16.17
N GLY A 312 45.21 15.59 15.51
CA GLY A 312 46.22 16.40 16.22
C GLY A 312 47.59 16.61 15.56
N HIS A 313 47.93 15.87 14.49
CA HIS A 313 49.22 16.03 13.79
C HIS A 313 49.40 17.38 13.05
N SER A 314 48.37 18.22 13.03
CA SER A 314 48.20 19.39 12.19
C SER A 314 48.51 20.73 12.88
N ASN A 315 49.27 20.72 13.98
CA ASN A 315 49.53 21.89 14.83
C ASN A 315 48.23 22.58 15.30
N GLY A 316 47.27 21.78 15.78
CA GLY A 316 46.02 22.30 16.35
C GLY A 316 44.92 22.66 15.32
N GLN A 317 45.16 22.41 14.03
CA GLN A 317 44.14 22.61 13.00
C GLN A 317 43.14 21.45 12.95
N SER A 318 41.85 21.73 12.74
CA SER A 318 40.82 20.72 12.49
C SER A 318 39.78 21.22 11.50
N THR A 319 39.23 20.32 10.69
CA THR A 319 38.07 20.62 9.84
C THR A 319 36.78 20.60 10.67
N ILE A 320 35.71 21.21 10.14
CA ILE A 320 34.40 21.18 10.80
C ILE A 320 33.89 19.75 10.99
N ASP A 321 34.11 18.86 10.03
CA ASP A 321 33.64 17.48 10.16
C ASP A 321 34.43 16.69 11.22
N GLU A 322 35.74 16.94 11.40
CA GLU A 322 36.47 16.38 12.55
C GLU A 322 35.89 16.86 13.88
N ARG A 323 35.55 18.15 13.98
CA ARG A 323 34.94 18.71 15.20
C ARG A 323 33.59 18.05 15.48
N LYS A 324 32.76 17.81 14.46
CA LYS A 324 31.49 17.07 14.60
C LYS A 324 31.73 15.63 15.08
N ILE A 325 32.72 14.94 14.52
CA ILE A 325 33.08 13.57 14.95
C ILE A 325 33.55 13.55 16.40
N ILE A 326 34.37 14.53 16.81
CA ILE A 326 34.81 14.66 18.21
C ILE A 326 33.61 14.92 19.11
N ALA A 327 32.72 15.86 18.77
CA ALA A 327 31.51 16.15 19.54
C ALA A 327 30.64 14.91 19.71
N ASN A 328 30.40 14.16 18.63
CA ASN A 328 29.70 12.89 18.65
C ASN A 328 30.39 11.86 19.57
N THR A 329 31.71 11.74 19.48
CA THR A 329 32.50 10.80 20.30
C THR A 329 32.39 11.14 21.79
N LEU A 330 32.55 12.42 22.15
CA LEU A 330 32.43 12.90 23.54
C LEU A 330 31.04 12.59 24.10
N TYR A 331 29.97 12.84 23.35
CA TYR A 331 28.61 12.50 23.79
C TYR A 331 28.40 11.01 24.05
N ASN A 332 28.93 10.17 23.17
CA ASN A 332 28.80 8.71 23.28
C ASN A 332 29.66 8.11 24.40
N LEU A 333 30.73 8.80 24.80
CA LEU A 333 31.57 8.44 25.95
C LEU A 333 30.99 8.96 27.29
N ALA A 334 30.06 9.93 27.27
CA ALA A 334 29.35 10.43 28.45
C ALA A 334 28.26 9.43 28.92
N GLN A 335 28.68 8.29 29.47
CA GLN A 335 27.85 7.10 29.71
C GLN A 335 27.26 6.99 31.12
N VAL A 336 27.59 7.93 32.01
CA VAL A 336 27.12 7.95 33.41
C VAL A 336 26.09 9.07 33.58
N SER A 337 25.03 8.80 34.36
CA SER A 337 24.07 9.81 34.77
C SER A 337 23.65 9.61 36.23
N LEU A 338 23.31 10.70 36.91
CA LEU A 338 22.72 10.67 38.25
C LEU A 338 21.20 10.88 38.21
N GLU A 339 20.65 11.13 37.03
CA GLU A 339 19.21 11.30 36.84
C GLU A 339 18.51 9.94 36.69
N THR A 340 17.18 9.95 36.78
CA THR A 340 16.34 8.76 36.61
C THR A 340 15.60 8.72 35.27
N LYS A 341 16.00 9.59 34.34
CA LYS A 341 15.39 9.76 33.02
C LYS A 341 16.44 9.96 31.94
N ALA A 342 16.21 9.33 30.78
CA ALA A 342 17.05 9.46 29.61
C ALA A 342 16.22 9.42 28.33
N GLN A 343 16.81 9.91 27.25
CA GLN A 343 16.31 9.72 25.89
C GLN A 343 17.37 8.95 25.12
N ASP A 344 17.00 7.87 24.46
CA ASP A 344 17.89 7.08 23.61
C ASP A 344 17.54 7.35 22.14
N TYR A 345 18.34 8.22 21.50
CA TYR A 345 18.21 8.57 20.08
C TYR A 345 19.00 7.64 19.16
N THR A 346 19.55 6.55 19.69
CA THR A 346 20.34 5.60 18.91
C THR A 346 19.50 4.50 18.30
N VAL A 347 18.25 4.36 18.76
CA VAL A 347 17.31 3.42 18.16
C VAL A 347 16.93 3.83 16.75
N LYS A 348 16.70 2.81 15.92
CA LYS A 348 16.25 3.02 14.55
C LYS A 348 15.18 2.01 14.19
N ASP A 349 14.13 2.50 13.54
CA ASP A 349 13.24 1.67 12.77
C ASP A 349 13.87 1.42 11.39
N ASP A 350 14.42 0.23 11.17
CA ASP A 350 15.05 -0.19 9.91
C ASP A 350 14.26 -1.30 9.19
N ARG A 351 12.99 -1.49 9.57
CA ARG A 351 12.16 -2.59 9.12
C ARG A 351 11.10 -2.07 8.15
N PRO A 352 11.03 -2.60 6.91
CA PRO A 352 10.04 -2.13 5.95
C PRO A 352 8.61 -2.42 6.44
N PRO A 353 7.65 -1.52 6.14
CA PRO A 353 6.26 -1.73 6.52
C PRO A 353 5.66 -2.91 5.74
N LYS A 354 4.49 -3.39 6.20
CA LYS A 354 3.75 -4.42 5.47
C LYS A 354 3.36 -3.93 4.08
N LEU A 355 3.08 -4.89 3.19
CA LEU A 355 2.44 -4.59 1.91
C LEU A 355 1.08 -3.93 2.16
N ALA A 356 0.77 -2.92 1.37
CA ALA A 356 -0.52 -2.23 1.45
C ALA A 356 -1.70 -3.20 1.30
N THR A 357 -2.76 -2.90 2.01
CA THR A 357 -4.12 -3.36 1.72
C THR A 357 -4.79 -2.37 0.81
N ALA A 358 -5.72 -2.82 -0.03
CA ALA A 358 -6.49 -1.96 -0.90
C ALA A 358 -7.93 -2.48 -0.98
N ILE A 359 -8.89 -1.58 -0.85
CA ILE A 359 -10.33 -1.88 -0.93
C ILE A 359 -11.04 -0.76 -1.69
N GLN A 360 -12.09 -1.10 -2.43
CA GLN A 360 -12.96 -0.07 -3.00
C GLN A 360 -13.69 0.68 -1.88
N LYS A 361 -13.70 2.02 -1.96
CA LYS A 361 -14.46 2.86 -1.04
C LYS A 361 -15.97 2.68 -1.26
N PRO A 362 -16.78 2.73 -0.20
CA PRO A 362 -18.23 2.66 -0.34
C PRO A 362 -18.75 3.86 -1.15
N ASN A 363 -19.87 3.67 -1.84
CA ASN A 363 -20.60 4.70 -2.58
C ASN A 363 -19.83 5.34 -3.75
N THR A 364 -18.84 4.64 -4.34
CA THR A 364 -18.17 5.06 -5.58
C THR A 364 -18.78 4.37 -6.79
N GLY A 365 -19.07 5.11 -7.85
CA GLY A 365 -19.58 4.53 -9.10
C GLY A 365 -18.49 3.79 -9.90
N ILE A 366 -18.90 2.82 -10.73
CA ILE A 366 -17.99 2.02 -11.56
C ILE A 366 -17.11 2.88 -12.49
N GLU A 367 -17.61 4.02 -12.97
CA GLU A 367 -16.87 4.90 -13.90
C GLU A 367 -15.88 5.85 -13.19
N ASN A 368 -15.99 5.97 -11.86
CA ASN A 368 -15.10 6.79 -11.04
C ASN A 368 -14.90 6.11 -9.68
N LEU A 369 -14.19 4.98 -9.71
CA LEU A 369 -13.85 4.22 -8.54
C LEU A 369 -12.85 4.99 -7.69
N ALA A 370 -13.01 4.89 -6.37
CA ALA A 370 -11.98 5.28 -5.43
C ALA A 370 -11.55 4.05 -4.62
N ILE A 371 -10.24 3.90 -4.45
CA ILE A 371 -9.63 2.81 -3.69
C ILE A 371 -9.03 3.42 -2.43
N GLU A 372 -9.42 2.91 -1.27
CA GLU A 372 -8.75 3.17 -0.01
C GLU A 372 -7.58 2.20 0.12
N ILE A 373 -6.42 2.74 0.43
CA ILE A 373 -5.22 1.96 0.72
C ILE A 373 -4.81 2.20 2.17
N ASP A 374 -4.30 1.16 2.82
CA ASP A 374 -3.82 1.24 4.19
C ASP A 374 -2.67 0.26 4.42
N SER A 375 -1.82 0.54 5.39
CA SER A 375 -0.71 -0.34 5.76
C SER A 375 -0.35 -0.21 7.23
N VAL A 376 0.49 -1.12 7.70
CA VAL A 376 0.94 -1.22 9.09
C VAL A 376 2.45 -1.28 9.11
N ASP A 377 3.05 -0.36 9.85
CA ASP A 377 4.47 -0.39 10.18
C ASP A 377 4.79 -1.57 11.12
N ILE A 378 5.92 -2.23 10.87
CA ILE A 378 6.38 -3.37 11.65
C ILE A 378 7.30 -2.91 12.79
N GLY A 379 8.11 -1.87 12.58
CA GLY A 379 9.11 -1.41 13.54
C GLY A 379 10.22 -2.44 13.86
N LYS A 380 11.14 -2.04 14.73
CA LYS A 380 12.24 -2.87 15.26
C LYS A 380 12.15 -2.99 16.78
N GLU A 381 12.33 -4.20 17.31
CA GLU A 381 12.36 -4.42 18.76
C GLU A 381 13.73 -4.05 19.34
N TYR A 382 13.71 -3.38 20.49
CA TYR A 382 14.89 -3.08 21.30
C TYR A 382 14.63 -3.48 22.75
N GLN A 383 15.70 -3.79 23.48
CA GLN A 383 15.65 -4.05 24.92
C GLN A 383 16.61 -3.15 25.68
N TRP A 384 16.24 -2.83 26.92
CA TRP A 384 17.05 -2.02 27.82
C TRP A 384 17.07 -2.56 29.24
N TYR A 385 18.18 -2.29 29.93
CA TYR A 385 18.22 -2.26 31.40
C TYR A 385 19.15 -1.15 31.87
N VAL A 386 19.01 -0.79 33.14
CA VAL A 386 19.86 0.17 33.83
C VAL A 386 20.58 -0.54 34.97
N GLU A 387 21.88 -0.27 35.09
CA GLU A 387 22.67 -0.65 36.27
C GLU A 387 22.84 0.54 37.19
N ALA A 388 22.84 0.28 38.50
CA ALA A 388 23.02 1.26 39.56
C ALA A 388 24.00 0.72 40.60
N ASP A 389 25.19 1.32 40.68
CA ASP A 389 26.17 0.92 41.70
C ASP A 389 25.90 1.66 43.02
N THR A 390 25.71 0.90 44.10
CA THR A 390 25.33 1.44 45.41
C THR A 390 26.46 1.30 46.43
N ARG A 391 26.53 2.23 47.39
CA ARG A 391 27.58 2.25 48.43
C ARG A 391 27.61 0.95 49.23
N ASP A 392 26.44 0.49 49.68
CA ASP A 392 26.33 -0.57 50.69
C ASP A 392 25.76 -1.90 50.16
N ASN A 393 25.11 -1.89 48.99
CA ASN A 393 24.36 -3.05 48.48
C ASN A 393 24.88 -3.56 47.12
N GLY A 394 26.06 -3.10 46.69
CA GLY A 394 26.66 -3.49 45.42
C GLY A 394 25.89 -2.98 44.19
N LEU A 395 26.10 -3.66 43.06
CA LEU A 395 25.47 -3.36 41.78
C LEU A 395 24.02 -3.87 41.77
N LYS A 396 23.07 -2.98 41.52
CA LYS A 396 21.67 -3.30 41.29
C LYS A 396 21.32 -3.19 39.82
N LYS A 397 20.34 -3.97 39.38
CA LYS A 397 19.89 -3.98 37.99
C LYS A 397 18.40 -3.70 37.89
N SER A 398 17.98 -2.90 36.92
CA SER A 398 16.56 -2.66 36.68
C SER A 398 15.89 -3.90 36.07
N ASP A 399 14.57 -3.83 35.91
CA ASP A 399 13.86 -4.67 34.95
C ASP A 399 14.54 -4.60 33.58
N ILE A 400 14.59 -5.74 32.88
CA ILE A 400 14.85 -5.75 31.44
C ILE A 400 13.51 -5.50 30.75
N VAL A 401 13.42 -4.41 30.01
CA VAL A 401 12.22 -4.04 29.26
C VAL A 401 12.47 -4.11 27.77
N LYS A 402 11.42 -4.38 27.00
CA LYS A 402 11.45 -4.33 25.55
C LYS A 402 10.36 -3.44 25.00
N GLU A 403 10.67 -2.75 23.91
CA GLU A 403 9.77 -1.83 23.21
C GLU A 403 9.92 -2.00 21.69
N MET A 404 8.84 -1.80 20.96
CA MET A 404 8.86 -1.80 19.50
C MET A 404 9.03 -0.36 19.01
N ILE A 405 10.17 -0.08 18.40
CA ILE A 405 10.46 1.21 17.78
C ILE A 405 9.89 1.21 16.37
N THR A 406 8.70 1.79 16.25
CA THR A 406 7.98 2.09 15.00
C THR A 406 8.11 3.56 14.65
N SER A 407 8.02 3.88 13.38
CA SER A 407 7.92 5.26 12.87
C SER A 407 6.52 5.59 12.34
N ASN A 408 5.71 4.57 12.07
CA ASN A 408 4.40 4.61 11.42
C ASN A 408 4.49 5.06 9.94
N ILE A 409 3.39 5.01 9.18
CA ILE A 409 3.40 5.17 7.72
C ILE A 409 3.61 6.64 7.30
N ALA A 410 4.60 6.92 6.43
CA ALA A 410 4.77 8.23 5.82
C ALA A 410 3.74 8.45 4.70
N GLY A 411 3.60 7.46 3.83
CA GLY A 411 2.74 7.56 2.66
C GLY A 411 2.89 6.40 1.68
N TYR A 412 2.37 6.62 0.48
CA TYR A 412 2.27 5.63 -0.57
C TYR A 412 2.70 6.20 -1.91
N PHE A 413 3.25 5.30 -2.73
CA PHE A 413 3.45 5.49 -4.16
C PHE A 413 2.61 4.48 -4.90
N TYR A 414 2.02 4.86 -6.03
CA TYR A 414 1.22 3.93 -6.81
C TYR A 414 1.36 4.12 -8.32
N LYS A 415 1.07 3.05 -9.06
CA LYS A 415 1.00 3.06 -10.52
C LYS A 415 -0.14 2.15 -10.98
N ILE A 416 -0.83 2.56 -12.05
CA ILE A 416 -1.86 1.74 -12.69
C ILE A 416 -1.46 1.52 -14.15
N ASP A 417 -1.24 0.27 -14.54
CA ASP A 417 -0.89 -0.10 -15.91
C ASP A 417 -1.33 -1.53 -16.26
N SER A 418 -1.00 -2.01 -17.46
CA SER A 418 -1.43 -3.33 -17.94
C SER A 418 -0.49 -4.49 -17.53
N SER A 419 0.57 -4.22 -16.77
CA SER A 419 1.58 -5.21 -16.35
C SER A 419 1.17 -5.91 -15.06
N SER A 420 1.31 -7.24 -15.01
CA SER A 420 1.10 -8.00 -13.76
C SER A 420 2.27 -7.91 -12.78
N THR A 421 3.36 -7.23 -13.16
CA THR A 421 4.57 -7.04 -12.34
C THR A 421 5.06 -5.60 -12.40
N SER A 422 5.73 -5.13 -11.35
CA SER A 422 6.26 -3.76 -11.29
C SER A 422 7.52 -3.69 -10.45
N ASN A 423 8.42 -2.78 -10.84
CA ASN A 423 9.66 -2.44 -10.13
C ASN A 423 9.52 -1.13 -9.32
N LEU A 424 8.29 -0.71 -9.02
CA LEU A 424 8.00 0.56 -8.34
C LEU A 424 8.80 0.74 -7.05
N ASN A 425 9.03 -0.33 -6.28
CA ASN A 425 9.82 -0.27 -5.04
C ASN A 425 11.27 0.18 -5.32
N SER A 426 11.92 -0.33 -6.36
CA SER A 426 13.27 0.10 -6.76
C SER A 426 13.29 1.57 -7.18
N THR A 427 12.25 2.03 -7.87
CA THR A 427 12.11 3.45 -8.23
C THR A 427 11.96 4.32 -6.98
N VAL A 428 11.13 3.90 -6.02
CA VAL A 428 10.94 4.63 -4.75
C VAL A 428 12.23 4.65 -3.92
N GLU A 429 12.98 3.55 -3.87
CA GLU A 429 14.31 3.52 -3.23
C GLU A 429 15.28 4.54 -3.85
N SER A 430 15.21 4.76 -5.17
CA SER A 430 16.03 5.79 -5.85
C SER A 430 15.67 7.23 -5.50
N TYR A 431 14.57 7.47 -4.77
CA TYR A 431 14.16 8.81 -4.35
C TYR A 431 14.80 9.24 -3.03
N LYS A 432 15.51 8.33 -2.35
CA LYS A 432 16.22 8.63 -1.11
C LYS A 432 17.39 9.59 -1.36
N ASP A 433 17.55 10.56 -0.47
CA ASP A 433 18.73 11.42 -0.41
C ASP A 433 19.93 10.70 0.24
N ASP A 434 21.06 11.41 0.38
CA ASP A 434 22.28 10.88 1.00
C ASP A 434 22.12 10.46 2.48
N PHE A 435 21.03 10.89 3.13
CA PHE A 435 20.65 10.50 4.49
C PHE A 435 19.60 9.38 4.51
N GLY A 436 19.21 8.86 3.34
CA GLY A 436 18.23 7.79 3.20
C GLY A 436 16.78 8.27 3.27
N ARG A 437 16.50 9.57 3.13
CA ARG A 437 15.18 10.18 3.36
C ARG A 437 14.47 10.48 2.05
N ILE A 438 13.15 10.36 2.03
CA ILE A 438 12.30 10.70 0.88
C ILE A 438 11.50 11.96 1.21
N ALA A 439 11.63 12.99 0.37
CA ALA A 439 10.92 14.25 0.55
C ALA A 439 9.40 14.07 0.36
N ALA A 440 8.60 14.75 1.18
CA ALA A 440 7.15 14.52 1.28
C ALA A 440 6.41 14.81 -0.03
N GLU A 441 6.87 15.79 -0.79
CA GLU A 441 6.34 16.19 -2.10
C GLU A 441 6.55 15.15 -3.20
N ARG A 442 7.39 14.13 -2.97
CA ARG A 442 7.59 13.03 -3.92
C ARG A 442 6.47 12.01 -3.87
N TYR A 443 5.78 11.89 -2.73
CA TYR A 443 4.75 10.89 -2.52
C TYR A 443 3.51 11.19 -3.34
N ASP A 444 2.93 10.17 -3.95
CA ASP A 444 1.60 10.31 -4.58
C ASP A 444 0.53 10.56 -3.52
N ILE A 445 0.68 9.95 -2.34
CA ILE A 445 -0.18 10.15 -1.18
C ILE A 445 0.69 10.22 0.08
N TYR A 446 0.80 11.40 0.68
CA TYR A 446 1.47 11.59 1.97
C TYR A 446 0.43 11.67 3.10
N VAL A 447 0.61 10.88 4.17
CA VAL A 447 -0.37 10.78 5.28
C VAL A 447 0.20 11.19 6.64
N ALA A 448 1.52 11.31 6.77
CA ALA A 448 2.14 11.67 8.03
C ALA A 448 1.86 13.14 8.44
N PRO A 449 1.69 13.43 9.74
CA PRO A 449 1.51 14.80 10.24
C PRO A 449 2.70 15.73 9.94
N GLN A 450 2.41 16.98 9.56
CA GLN A 450 3.40 18.00 9.17
C GLN A 450 3.24 19.35 9.89
N GLY A 451 2.40 19.41 10.92
CA GLY A 451 2.18 20.62 11.72
C GLY A 451 3.36 20.93 12.64
N THR A 452 3.33 22.12 13.24
CA THR A 452 4.32 22.55 14.23
C THR A 452 4.31 21.65 15.48
N THR A 453 5.49 21.44 16.06
CA THR A 453 5.73 20.76 17.35
C THR A 453 5.54 21.71 18.54
N ASP A 454 5.60 23.02 18.30
CA ASP A 454 5.44 24.05 19.33
C ASP A 454 3.96 24.22 19.70
N LYS A 455 3.61 23.73 20.90
CA LYS A 455 2.26 23.81 21.46
C LYS A 455 1.80 25.23 21.77
N SER A 456 2.72 26.19 21.83
CA SER A 456 2.42 27.61 22.06
C SER A 456 2.20 28.37 20.75
N ALA A 457 2.50 27.76 19.59
CA ALA A 457 2.32 28.40 18.30
C ALA A 457 0.83 28.67 18.00
N PRO A 458 0.48 29.85 17.44
CA PRO A 458 -0.92 30.22 17.17
C PRO A 458 -1.66 29.28 16.21
N ASN A 459 -0.93 28.55 15.37
CA ASN A 459 -1.44 27.59 14.39
C ASN A 459 -1.27 26.12 14.81
N TYR A 460 -0.96 25.85 16.09
CA TYR A 460 -0.84 24.49 16.61
C TYR A 460 -2.17 23.73 16.50
N ASP A 461 -2.14 22.59 15.82
CA ASP A 461 -3.24 21.63 15.72
C ASP A 461 -2.74 20.30 16.28
N PRO A 462 -3.24 19.84 17.44
CA PRO A 462 -2.81 18.58 18.05
C PRO A 462 -2.96 17.36 17.14
N SER A 463 -3.87 17.38 16.17
CA SER A 463 -4.06 16.29 15.21
C SER A 463 -3.03 16.28 14.08
N LYS A 464 -2.26 17.37 13.95
CA LYS A 464 -1.21 17.55 12.94
C LYS A 464 0.18 17.68 13.54
N ASP A 465 0.31 17.60 14.87
CA ASP A 465 1.60 17.68 15.56
C ASP A 465 2.59 16.66 14.96
N ALA A 466 3.73 17.16 14.46
CA ALA A 466 4.73 16.33 13.80
C ALA A 466 5.34 15.28 14.74
N ASN A 467 5.18 15.39 16.06
CA ASN A 467 5.61 14.39 17.03
C ASN A 467 4.62 13.22 17.18
N LEU A 468 3.44 13.26 16.54
CA LEU A 468 2.48 12.16 16.63
C LEU A 468 3.08 10.87 16.07
N LEU A 469 3.08 9.83 16.91
CA LEU A 469 3.41 8.48 16.50
C LEU A 469 2.19 7.72 15.98
N THR A 470 0.99 8.07 16.46
CA THR A 470 -0.27 7.42 16.07
C THR A 470 -1.19 8.41 15.36
N TYR A 471 -1.56 8.10 14.14
CA TYR A 471 -2.43 8.90 13.28
C TYR A 471 -3.08 7.98 12.22
N ASN A 472 -4.06 8.50 11.48
CA ASN A 472 -4.71 7.75 10.40
C ASN A 472 -3.75 7.56 9.22
N THR A 473 -3.51 6.31 8.84
CA THR A 473 -2.57 5.91 7.77
C THR A 473 -3.25 5.70 6.42
N LYS A 474 -4.57 5.86 6.34
CA LYS A 474 -5.35 5.57 5.12
C LYS A 474 -5.12 6.60 4.02
N GLY A 475 -4.79 6.12 2.82
CA GLY A 475 -4.73 6.89 1.58
C GLY A 475 -5.95 6.65 0.68
N SER A 476 -6.19 7.54 -0.29
CA SER A 476 -7.27 7.41 -1.28
C SER A 476 -6.76 7.65 -2.68
N ILE A 477 -6.91 6.65 -3.55
CA ILE A 477 -6.65 6.76 -5.00
C ILE A 477 -7.99 7.00 -5.68
N THR A 478 -8.12 8.04 -6.50
CA THR A 478 -9.37 8.43 -7.20
C THR A 478 -9.18 8.50 -8.71
N GLY A 479 -10.27 8.54 -9.47
CA GLY A 479 -10.22 8.73 -10.92
C GLY A 479 -9.97 7.45 -11.72
N ILE A 480 -10.18 6.28 -11.10
CA ILE A 480 -10.06 4.99 -11.79
C ILE A 480 -11.37 4.71 -12.51
N ASN A 481 -11.31 4.47 -13.82
CA ASN A 481 -12.49 4.08 -14.58
C ASN A 481 -12.59 2.55 -14.61
N GLY A 482 -13.46 1.98 -13.78
CA GLY A 482 -13.65 0.54 -13.66
C GLY A 482 -14.09 -0.18 -14.94
N LEU A 483 -14.62 0.53 -15.93
CA LEU A 483 -14.96 -0.07 -17.24
C LEU A 483 -13.75 -0.20 -18.15
N VAL A 484 -12.84 0.79 -18.11
CA VAL A 484 -11.68 0.89 -19.02
C VAL A 484 -10.43 0.28 -18.40
N ASP A 485 -10.24 0.49 -17.09
CA ASP A 485 -9.08 0.03 -16.33
C ASP A 485 -9.31 -1.36 -15.70
N PHE A 486 -10.43 -2.01 -15.99
CA PHE A 486 -10.86 -3.30 -15.44
C PHE A 486 -9.75 -4.35 -15.36
N ASP A 487 -9.00 -4.52 -16.46
CA ASP A 487 -7.93 -5.52 -16.59
C ASP A 487 -6.54 -4.99 -16.21
N LYS A 488 -6.41 -3.70 -15.88
CA LYS A 488 -5.16 -3.13 -15.39
C LYS A 488 -4.86 -3.58 -13.96
N TYR A 489 -3.62 -3.37 -13.56
CA TYR A 489 -3.10 -3.66 -12.25
C TYR A 489 -2.77 -2.37 -11.51
N LEU A 490 -3.20 -2.31 -10.25
CA LEU A 490 -2.76 -1.34 -9.28
C LEU A 490 -1.52 -1.89 -8.57
N HIS A 491 -0.41 -1.17 -8.68
CA HIS A 491 0.82 -1.39 -7.93
C HIS A 491 0.93 -0.34 -6.83
N VAL A 492 1.15 -0.77 -5.59
CA VAL A 492 1.31 0.13 -4.44
C VAL A 492 2.58 -0.23 -3.68
N VAL A 493 3.35 0.80 -3.34
CA VAL A 493 4.49 0.72 -2.42
C VAL A 493 4.18 1.61 -1.22
N THR A 494 4.40 1.09 -0.03
CA THR A 494 4.27 1.80 1.23
C THR A 494 5.65 2.21 1.72
N VAL A 495 5.76 3.42 2.28
CA VAL A 495 6.97 3.86 2.98
C VAL A 495 6.59 4.32 4.37
N ASP A 496 7.35 3.90 5.37
CA ASP A 496 7.22 4.39 6.74
C ASP A 496 7.95 5.74 6.94
N ARG A 497 7.81 6.36 8.11
CA ARG A 497 8.44 7.66 8.40
C ARG A 497 9.94 7.56 8.61
N ALA A 498 10.46 6.39 8.95
CA ALA A 498 11.90 6.09 8.95
C ALA A 498 12.46 5.86 7.53
N ASN A 499 11.62 5.94 6.50
CA ASN A 499 11.93 5.80 5.09
C ASN A 499 12.27 4.37 4.66
N ASN A 500 11.81 3.35 5.37
CA ASN A 500 11.90 1.97 4.89
C ASN A 500 10.79 1.72 3.85
N VAL A 501 11.17 1.13 2.73
CA VAL A 501 10.28 0.94 1.57
C VAL A 501 9.79 -0.52 1.54
N SER A 502 8.49 -0.72 1.43
CA SER A 502 7.90 -2.06 1.31
C SER A 502 8.22 -2.71 -0.04
N GLY A 503 7.93 -4.00 -0.16
CA GLY A 503 7.73 -4.63 -1.47
C GLY A 503 6.54 -4.01 -2.23
N VAL A 504 6.32 -4.46 -3.46
CA VAL A 504 5.18 -4.00 -4.28
C VAL A 504 3.94 -4.86 -4.03
N LYS A 505 2.84 -4.24 -3.61
CA LYS A 505 1.52 -4.86 -3.65
C LYS A 505 0.95 -4.70 -5.05
N THR A 506 0.67 -5.80 -5.75
CA THR A 506 -0.01 -5.80 -7.04
C THR A 506 -1.40 -6.42 -6.91
N ILE A 507 -2.43 -5.73 -7.42
CA ILE A 507 -3.83 -6.20 -7.42
C ILE A 507 -4.47 -5.78 -8.73
N GLN A 508 -5.21 -6.69 -9.38
CA GLN A 508 -5.97 -6.32 -10.59
C GLN A 508 -7.22 -5.52 -10.21
N ILE A 509 -7.56 -4.47 -10.98
CA ILE A 509 -8.67 -3.56 -10.64
C ILE A 509 -9.99 -4.32 -10.46
N LYS A 510 -10.30 -5.30 -11.33
CA LYS A 510 -11.50 -6.15 -11.21
C LYS A 510 -11.62 -6.94 -9.90
N GLU A 511 -10.50 -7.21 -9.21
CA GLU A 511 -10.51 -7.89 -7.93
C GLU A 511 -11.04 -6.98 -6.81
N LEU A 512 -10.73 -5.67 -6.92
CA LEU A 512 -11.15 -4.63 -5.98
C LEU A 512 -12.60 -4.20 -6.18
N MET A 513 -13.13 -4.35 -7.40
CA MET A 513 -14.49 -3.92 -7.75
C MET A 513 -15.58 -4.69 -7.00
N THR A 514 -16.58 -3.97 -6.52
CA THR A 514 -17.76 -4.50 -5.80
C THR A 514 -18.98 -4.66 -6.70
N GLU A 515 -18.99 -4.05 -7.87
CA GLU A 515 -20.08 -4.08 -8.85
C GLU A 515 -19.53 -4.21 -10.26
N PHE A 516 -20.31 -4.84 -11.15
CA PHE A 516 -20.00 -4.94 -12.57
C PHE A 516 -21.21 -4.55 -13.40
N ARG A 517 -20.94 -3.85 -14.50
CA ARG A 517 -21.93 -3.47 -15.51
C ARG A 517 -22.33 -4.65 -16.40
N ILE A 518 -23.63 -4.85 -16.53
CA ILE A 518 -24.27 -5.69 -17.55
C ILE A 518 -24.89 -4.75 -18.58
N SER A 519 -24.33 -4.71 -19.78
CA SER A 519 -24.89 -3.98 -20.93
C SER A 519 -25.97 -4.81 -21.60
N GLU A 520 -27.03 -4.16 -22.06
CA GLU A 520 -28.18 -4.76 -22.72
C GLU A 520 -28.35 -4.15 -24.10
N LYS A 521 -28.09 -4.95 -25.14
CA LYS A 521 -28.26 -4.57 -26.54
C LYS A 521 -29.52 -5.19 -27.12
N TYR A 522 -30.22 -4.45 -27.95
CA TYR A 522 -31.48 -4.88 -28.56
C TYR A 522 -31.33 -4.76 -30.07
N LEU A 523 -31.13 -5.90 -30.72
CA LEU A 523 -30.89 -5.98 -32.15
C LEU A 523 -32.05 -6.74 -32.81
N ASP A 524 -32.37 -6.39 -34.05
CA ASP A 524 -33.08 -7.35 -34.88
C ASP A 524 -32.14 -8.49 -35.31
N THR A 525 -32.69 -9.56 -35.86
CA THR A 525 -31.91 -10.70 -36.35
C THR A 525 -31.00 -10.39 -37.53
N GLU A 526 -31.04 -9.17 -38.07
CA GLU A 526 -30.14 -8.66 -39.13
C GLU A 526 -29.02 -7.78 -38.55
N GLY A 527 -28.99 -7.61 -37.22
CA GLY A 527 -27.95 -6.87 -36.50
C GLY A 527 -28.22 -5.38 -36.36
N LYS A 528 -29.39 -4.88 -36.78
CA LYS A 528 -29.76 -3.47 -36.63
C LYS A 528 -30.21 -3.19 -35.20
N GLU A 529 -29.74 -2.09 -34.62
CA GLU A 529 -30.20 -1.63 -33.31
C GLU A 529 -31.64 -1.13 -33.41
N ILE A 530 -32.52 -1.72 -32.59
CA ILE A 530 -33.97 -1.42 -32.59
C ILE A 530 -34.43 -0.74 -31.30
N GLN A 531 -33.56 -0.66 -30.30
CA GLN A 531 -33.78 0.06 -29.05
C GLN A 531 -32.42 0.47 -28.48
N GLN A 532 -32.37 1.67 -27.89
CA GLN A 532 -31.15 2.21 -27.28
C GLN A 532 -30.56 1.25 -26.24
N GLU A 533 -29.25 1.05 -26.29
CA GLU A 533 -28.50 0.28 -25.28
C GLU A 533 -28.81 0.78 -23.86
N SER A 534 -29.12 -0.15 -22.97
CA SER A 534 -29.28 0.10 -21.53
C SER A 534 -28.26 -0.70 -20.72
N TYR A 535 -28.12 -0.39 -19.43
CA TYR A 535 -27.24 -1.16 -18.56
C TYR A 535 -27.75 -1.25 -17.14
N GLN A 536 -27.29 -2.26 -16.42
CA GLN A 536 -27.49 -2.44 -14.99
C GLN A 536 -26.14 -2.69 -14.30
N ASN A 537 -25.88 -1.98 -13.21
CA ASN A 537 -24.72 -2.27 -12.36
C ASN A 537 -25.16 -3.28 -11.30
N ILE A 538 -24.53 -4.45 -11.31
CA ILE A 538 -24.90 -5.58 -10.44
C ILE A 538 -23.75 -5.86 -9.48
N LYS A 539 -24.07 -6.08 -8.20
CA LYS A 539 -23.07 -6.44 -7.18
C LYS A 539 -22.33 -7.72 -7.55
N LYS A 540 -21.03 -7.73 -7.28
CA LYS A 540 -20.15 -8.89 -7.46
C LYS A 540 -20.69 -10.09 -6.70
N GLY A 541 -20.84 -11.20 -7.40
CA GLY A 541 -21.38 -12.45 -6.88
C GLY A 541 -22.91 -12.52 -6.81
N SER A 542 -23.64 -11.45 -7.11
CA SER A 542 -25.11 -11.47 -7.20
C SER A 542 -25.59 -12.03 -8.54
N ARG A 543 -26.88 -12.37 -8.57
CA ARG A 543 -27.59 -12.83 -9.77
C ARG A 543 -28.14 -11.66 -10.57
N TYR A 544 -28.04 -11.75 -11.90
CA TYR A 544 -28.78 -10.91 -12.84
C TYR A 544 -29.99 -11.69 -13.37
N THR A 545 -31.13 -11.01 -13.48
CA THR A 545 -32.34 -11.55 -14.13
C THR A 545 -33.05 -10.45 -14.89
N GLN A 546 -33.42 -10.70 -16.14
CA GLN A 546 -34.12 -9.74 -16.96
C GLN A 546 -35.05 -10.43 -17.96
N SER A 547 -36.29 -9.96 -18.04
CA SER A 547 -37.25 -10.41 -19.05
C SER A 547 -37.10 -9.58 -20.32
N PHE A 548 -37.44 -10.18 -21.47
CA PHE A 548 -37.43 -9.50 -22.76
C PHE A 548 -38.36 -8.28 -22.72
N LYS A 549 -37.87 -7.15 -23.24
CA LYS A 549 -38.70 -5.96 -23.45
C LYS A 549 -39.64 -6.20 -24.64
N GLN A 550 -40.90 -5.80 -24.51
CA GLN A 550 -41.84 -5.77 -25.63
C GLN A 550 -41.51 -4.56 -26.52
N ILE A 551 -41.19 -4.81 -27.79
CA ILE A 551 -40.85 -3.77 -28.76
C ILE A 551 -41.88 -3.81 -29.88
N HIS A 552 -42.52 -2.67 -30.15
CA HIS A 552 -43.57 -2.59 -31.17
C HIS A 552 -43.02 -2.95 -32.56
N GLY A 553 -43.72 -3.82 -33.29
CA GLY A 553 -43.29 -4.28 -34.62
C GLY A 553 -42.26 -5.40 -34.62
N TYR A 554 -41.92 -5.97 -33.45
CA TYR A 554 -40.92 -7.02 -33.32
C TYR A 554 -41.41 -8.17 -32.42
N ALA A 555 -40.96 -9.39 -32.69
CA ALA A 555 -41.17 -10.58 -31.87
C ALA A 555 -39.83 -11.09 -31.32
N VAL A 556 -39.85 -11.63 -30.11
CA VAL A 556 -38.66 -12.23 -29.48
C VAL A 556 -38.18 -13.42 -30.31
N ASP A 557 -36.86 -13.51 -30.50
CA ASP A 557 -36.20 -14.63 -31.19
C ASP A 557 -35.24 -15.39 -30.27
N SER A 558 -34.24 -14.70 -29.76
CA SER A 558 -33.15 -15.33 -29.00
C SER A 558 -32.36 -14.30 -28.19
N TYR A 559 -31.41 -14.75 -27.37
CA TYR A 559 -30.40 -13.88 -26.79
C TYR A 559 -29.01 -14.54 -26.80
N THR A 560 -27.98 -13.72 -26.68
CA THR A 560 -26.60 -14.17 -26.41
C THR A 560 -26.06 -13.44 -25.18
N ILE A 561 -25.08 -14.06 -24.53
CA ILE A 561 -24.29 -13.45 -23.45
C ILE A 561 -22.84 -13.42 -23.93
N ASP A 562 -22.20 -12.25 -23.91
CA ASP A 562 -20.83 -12.01 -24.39
C ASP A 562 -20.56 -12.56 -25.81
N ASN A 563 -21.55 -12.45 -26.71
CA ASN A 563 -21.51 -13.03 -28.06
C ASN A 563 -21.27 -14.56 -28.09
N GLY A 564 -21.67 -15.26 -27.01
CA GLY A 564 -21.64 -16.70 -26.93
C GLY A 564 -22.74 -17.38 -27.76
N THR A 565 -23.11 -18.59 -27.37
CA THR A 565 -24.15 -19.37 -28.06
C THR A 565 -25.50 -18.67 -27.99
N SER A 566 -26.17 -18.56 -29.14
CA SER A 566 -27.54 -18.06 -29.21
C SER A 566 -28.51 -19.04 -28.55
N VAL A 567 -29.36 -18.53 -27.66
CA VAL A 567 -30.38 -19.28 -26.94
C VAL A 567 -31.76 -18.87 -27.47
N PRO A 568 -32.45 -19.74 -28.23
CA PRO A 568 -33.81 -19.49 -28.69
C PRO A 568 -34.73 -19.18 -27.51
N SER A 569 -35.60 -18.18 -27.67
CA SER A 569 -36.38 -17.59 -26.59
C SER A 569 -37.75 -17.13 -27.06
N ASP A 570 -38.64 -16.89 -26.11
CA ASP A 570 -39.97 -16.32 -26.32
C ASP A 570 -40.23 -15.15 -25.36
N SER A 571 -41.43 -14.56 -25.43
CA SER A 571 -41.83 -13.43 -24.60
C SER A 571 -41.92 -13.73 -23.10
N GLN A 572 -41.94 -15.00 -22.69
CA GLN A 572 -41.96 -15.43 -21.28
C GLN A 572 -40.56 -15.77 -20.75
N THR A 573 -39.58 -15.86 -21.66
CA THR A 573 -38.21 -16.22 -21.31
C THR A 573 -37.58 -15.13 -20.45
N THR A 574 -36.90 -15.55 -19.38
CA THR A 574 -36.13 -14.67 -18.50
C THR A 574 -34.66 -15.04 -18.62
N VAL A 575 -33.85 -14.07 -19.03
CA VAL A 575 -32.39 -14.21 -19.05
C VAL A 575 -31.88 -14.17 -17.63
N ALA A 576 -31.05 -15.14 -17.25
CA ALA A 576 -30.46 -15.19 -15.92
C ALA A 576 -28.96 -15.48 -15.99
N ILE A 577 -28.19 -14.77 -15.17
CA ILE A 577 -26.77 -15.04 -14.94
C ILE A 577 -26.60 -15.21 -13.43
N ASP A 578 -26.30 -16.43 -12.99
CA ASP A 578 -26.35 -16.80 -11.57
C ASP A 578 -25.33 -16.05 -10.71
N LYS A 579 -24.14 -15.78 -11.26
CA LYS A 579 -23.05 -15.14 -10.53
C LYS A 579 -22.29 -14.15 -11.41
N ILE A 580 -22.49 -12.85 -11.17
CA ILE A 580 -21.75 -11.79 -11.86
C ILE A 580 -20.33 -11.67 -11.30
N ALA A 581 -19.32 -11.81 -12.16
CA ALA A 581 -17.91 -11.72 -11.77
C ALA A 581 -17.07 -10.78 -12.66
N LYS A 582 -17.66 -10.23 -13.72
CA LYS A 582 -17.01 -9.32 -14.68
C LYS A 582 -18.07 -8.49 -15.39
N HIS A 583 -17.62 -7.50 -16.17
CA HIS A 583 -18.49 -6.85 -17.15
C HIS A 583 -18.98 -7.84 -18.19
N MET A 584 -20.25 -7.76 -18.55
CA MET A 584 -20.88 -8.64 -19.53
C MET A 584 -21.83 -7.87 -20.43
N THR A 585 -22.10 -8.40 -21.61
CA THR A 585 -23.12 -7.87 -22.52
C THR A 585 -24.15 -8.95 -22.80
N VAL A 586 -25.42 -8.64 -22.59
CA VAL A 586 -26.56 -9.44 -23.04
C VAL A 586 -27.11 -8.80 -24.31
N THR A 587 -27.14 -9.56 -25.40
CA THR A 587 -27.73 -9.10 -26.66
C THR A 587 -29.03 -9.85 -26.88
N TYR A 588 -30.13 -9.12 -26.95
CA TYR A 588 -31.47 -9.62 -27.22
C TYR A 588 -31.78 -9.47 -28.71
N TYR A 589 -32.15 -10.56 -29.36
CA TYR A 589 -32.48 -10.61 -30.79
C TYR A 589 -33.98 -10.70 -31.01
N TYR A 590 -34.46 -9.97 -32.02
CA TYR A 590 -35.87 -9.90 -32.37
C TYR A 590 -36.10 -10.07 -33.87
N ASN A 591 -37.16 -10.76 -34.24
CA ASN A 591 -37.65 -10.87 -35.61
C ASN A 591 -38.60 -9.71 -35.93
N LYS A 592 -38.41 -9.06 -37.08
CA LYS A 592 -39.32 -8.01 -37.57
C LYS A 592 -40.69 -8.61 -37.88
N LEU A 593 -41.77 -8.00 -37.40
CA LEU A 593 -43.13 -8.44 -37.69
C LEU A 593 -43.63 -7.83 -39.01
N ILE A 594 -44.21 -8.67 -39.86
CA ILE A 594 -44.82 -8.29 -41.13
C ILE A 594 -46.32 -8.57 -41.05
N GLN A 595 -47.11 -7.54 -41.28
CA GLN A 595 -48.57 -7.64 -41.39
C GLN A 595 -48.98 -7.89 -42.84
N LEU A 596 -49.72 -8.96 -43.06
CA LEU A 596 -50.33 -9.32 -44.33
C LEU A 596 -51.83 -9.11 -44.23
N ASN A 597 -52.38 -8.40 -45.20
CA ASN A 597 -53.80 -8.16 -45.35
C ASN A 597 -54.22 -8.80 -46.67
N ILE A 598 -54.83 -9.98 -46.62
CA ILE A 598 -55.02 -10.80 -47.82
C ILE A 598 -56.51 -11.09 -48.06
N ARG A 599 -56.95 -11.02 -49.31
CA ARG A 599 -58.28 -11.43 -49.76
C ARG A 599 -58.22 -12.09 -51.13
N GLN A 600 -59.31 -12.76 -51.50
CA GLN A 600 -59.50 -13.32 -52.83
C GLN A 600 -60.70 -12.66 -53.52
N ILE A 601 -60.57 -12.35 -54.80
CA ILE A 601 -61.65 -11.79 -55.63
C ILE A 601 -61.90 -12.69 -56.83
N VAL A 602 -63.18 -12.91 -57.12
CA VAL A 602 -63.65 -13.64 -58.30
C VAL A 602 -64.05 -12.65 -59.40
N LEU A 603 -63.36 -12.66 -60.54
CA LEU A 603 -63.48 -11.66 -61.62
C LEU A 603 -64.65 -11.89 -62.60
N ALA A 604 -65.29 -13.06 -62.55
CA ALA A 604 -66.38 -13.38 -63.46
C ALA A 604 -67.44 -14.27 -62.78
N ASP A 605 -68.70 -14.04 -63.13
CA ASP A 605 -69.83 -14.84 -62.66
C ASP A 605 -70.13 -15.97 -63.65
N HIS A 606 -70.30 -17.18 -63.16
CA HIS A 606 -70.78 -18.33 -63.92
C HIS A 606 -71.99 -18.88 -63.19
N GLN A 607 -73.17 -18.89 -63.83
CA GLN A 607 -74.44 -19.20 -63.16
C GLN A 607 -74.47 -20.57 -62.47
N GLU A 608 -73.64 -21.50 -62.93
CA GLU A 608 -73.61 -22.88 -62.46
C GLU A 608 -72.39 -23.24 -61.59
N VAL A 609 -71.49 -22.29 -61.30
CA VAL A 609 -70.31 -22.51 -60.44
C VAL A 609 -70.47 -21.68 -59.17
N VAL A 610 -70.40 -22.34 -58.01
CA VAL A 610 -70.54 -21.67 -56.71
C VAL A 610 -69.35 -20.74 -56.48
N VAL A 611 -69.64 -19.46 -56.24
CA VAL A 611 -68.61 -18.49 -55.84
C VAL A 611 -68.07 -18.88 -54.46
N PRO A 612 -66.75 -19.17 -54.34
CA PRO A 612 -66.17 -19.53 -53.07
C PRO A 612 -66.20 -18.33 -52.13
N LYS A 613 -66.72 -18.54 -50.91
CA LYS A 613 -66.72 -17.54 -49.82
C LYS A 613 -65.39 -17.48 -49.07
N SER A 614 -64.52 -18.45 -49.29
CA SER A 614 -63.18 -18.52 -48.71
C SER A 614 -62.15 -18.90 -49.75
N GLY A 615 -60.98 -18.26 -49.69
CA GLY A 615 -59.78 -18.65 -50.41
C GLY A 615 -58.82 -19.37 -49.46
N TYR A 616 -58.00 -20.26 -50.01
CA TYR A 616 -56.99 -20.99 -49.25
C TYR A 616 -55.61 -20.70 -49.84
N LEU A 617 -54.70 -20.24 -49.00
CA LEU A 617 -53.34 -19.87 -49.38
C LEU A 617 -52.35 -20.67 -48.55
N GLN A 618 -51.23 -20.99 -49.15
CA GLN A 618 -50.05 -21.48 -48.46
C GLN A 618 -48.98 -20.40 -48.53
N ILE A 619 -48.44 -20.03 -47.37
CA ILE A 619 -47.39 -19.02 -47.24
C ILE A 619 -46.07 -19.75 -46.98
N ASP A 620 -45.05 -19.44 -47.79
CA ASP A 620 -43.68 -19.88 -47.58
C ASP A 620 -42.80 -18.69 -47.17
N ASN A 621 -42.19 -18.83 -45.99
CA ASN A 621 -41.25 -17.87 -45.38
C ASN A 621 -39.83 -18.45 -45.25
N GLY A 622 -39.51 -19.52 -46.00
CA GLY A 622 -38.13 -19.83 -46.41
C GLY A 622 -37.19 -20.54 -45.42
N ARG A 623 -37.63 -21.53 -44.64
CA ARG A 623 -36.67 -22.37 -43.88
C ARG A 623 -35.91 -23.32 -44.81
N ALA A 624 -34.59 -23.46 -44.60
CA ALA A 624 -33.72 -24.34 -45.39
C ALA A 624 -34.07 -25.85 -45.25
N ASP A 625 -34.84 -26.22 -44.23
CA ASP A 625 -35.47 -27.54 -44.11
C ASP A 625 -36.92 -27.46 -44.58
N LYS A 626 -37.22 -28.12 -45.71
CA LYS A 626 -38.55 -28.19 -46.36
C LYS A 626 -39.70 -28.76 -45.50
N LYS A 627 -39.54 -28.88 -44.18
CA LYS A 627 -40.51 -29.51 -43.25
C LYS A 627 -41.15 -28.57 -42.22
N SER A 628 -40.72 -27.33 -42.06
CA SER A 628 -41.46 -26.36 -41.22
C SER A 628 -41.27 -24.92 -41.69
N ASN A 629 -42.22 -24.40 -42.46
CA ASN A 629 -42.56 -22.97 -42.62
C ASN A 629 -43.70 -22.73 -43.63
N LEU A 630 -44.42 -23.78 -44.04
CA LEU A 630 -45.63 -23.66 -44.84
C LEU A 630 -46.82 -23.45 -43.91
N PHE A 631 -47.38 -22.24 -43.92
CA PHE A 631 -48.59 -21.93 -43.16
C PHE A 631 -49.79 -21.90 -44.09
N ASN A 632 -50.81 -22.69 -43.78
CA ASN A 632 -52.08 -22.63 -44.49
C ASN A 632 -52.92 -21.49 -43.89
N LEU A 633 -53.37 -20.59 -44.76
CA LEU A 633 -54.18 -19.45 -44.42
C LEU A 633 -55.50 -19.51 -45.17
N THR A 634 -56.60 -19.43 -44.42
CA THR A 634 -57.92 -19.15 -45.00
C THR A 634 -58.11 -17.65 -45.07
N VAL A 635 -58.50 -17.15 -46.24
CA VAL A 635 -58.83 -15.74 -46.50
C VAL A 635 -60.26 -15.60 -46.98
N ILE A 636 -60.81 -14.41 -46.83
CA ILE A 636 -62.17 -14.10 -47.30
C ILE A 636 -62.16 -13.97 -48.82
N SER A 637 -63.15 -14.59 -49.48
CA SER A 637 -63.34 -14.57 -50.93
C SER A 637 -64.73 -14.07 -51.28
N GLY A 638 -64.86 -13.34 -52.39
CA GLY A 638 -66.14 -12.85 -52.89
C GLY A 638 -66.05 -12.29 -54.30
N LYS A 639 -67.18 -11.80 -54.82
CA LYS A 639 -67.24 -11.21 -56.17
C LYS A 639 -66.56 -9.85 -56.21
N GLU A 640 -66.06 -9.44 -57.37
CA GLU A 640 -65.42 -8.13 -57.55
C GLU A 640 -66.34 -6.96 -57.20
N GLN A 641 -67.65 -7.08 -57.46
CA GLN A 641 -68.64 -6.04 -57.15
C GLN A 641 -69.03 -6.01 -55.66
N GLU A 642 -68.59 -7.00 -54.86
CA GLU A 642 -68.86 -7.08 -53.43
C GLU A 642 -67.76 -6.41 -52.62
N LYS A 643 -68.13 -5.89 -51.44
CA LYS A 643 -67.16 -5.38 -50.47
C LYS A 643 -66.50 -6.55 -49.74
N VAL A 644 -65.45 -7.12 -50.33
CA VAL A 644 -64.68 -8.21 -49.72
C VAL A 644 -63.61 -7.65 -48.76
N PRO A 645 -63.72 -7.90 -47.43
CA PRO A 645 -62.73 -7.44 -46.45
C PRO A 645 -61.43 -8.24 -46.52
N TYR A 646 -60.34 -7.64 -46.03
CA TYR A 646 -59.05 -8.31 -45.90
C TYR A 646 -59.02 -9.20 -44.65
N THR A 647 -58.32 -10.33 -44.77
CA THR A 647 -57.93 -11.17 -43.64
C THR A 647 -56.54 -10.75 -43.17
N GLU A 648 -56.43 -10.25 -41.94
CA GLU A 648 -55.17 -9.80 -41.36
C GLU A 648 -54.38 -10.96 -40.74
N ARG A 649 -53.08 -11.03 -41.00
CA ARG A 649 -52.16 -11.97 -40.39
C ARG A 649 -50.82 -11.33 -40.12
N ILE A 650 -50.23 -11.63 -38.97
CA ILE A 650 -48.89 -11.18 -38.60
C ILE A 650 -47.95 -12.37 -38.68
N ILE A 651 -46.83 -12.20 -39.36
CA ILE A 651 -45.75 -13.19 -39.44
C ILE A 651 -44.45 -12.57 -38.94
N ALA A 652 -43.59 -13.37 -38.32
CA ALA A 652 -42.23 -12.96 -37.98
C ALA A 652 -41.31 -13.23 -39.19
N LYS A 653 -40.68 -12.17 -39.71
CA LYS A 653 -39.65 -12.27 -40.75
C LYS A 653 -38.44 -12.98 -40.16
N GLN A 654 -37.97 -14.01 -40.86
CA GLN A 654 -36.75 -14.74 -40.48
C GLN A 654 -35.51 -14.04 -41.05
N ALA A 655 -34.39 -14.14 -40.32
CA ALA A 655 -33.11 -13.57 -40.73
C ALA A 655 -32.68 -14.05 -42.13
N ASN A 656 -32.17 -13.14 -42.96
CA ASN A 656 -31.68 -13.41 -44.32
C ASN A 656 -32.76 -13.89 -45.31
N HIS A 657 -34.05 -13.76 -44.97
CA HIS A 657 -35.15 -14.05 -45.89
C HIS A 657 -35.92 -12.78 -46.24
N HIS A 658 -35.78 -12.33 -47.48
CA HIS A 658 -36.32 -11.06 -47.97
C HIS A 658 -37.55 -11.23 -48.85
N GLN A 659 -37.99 -12.46 -49.09
CA GLN A 659 -39.13 -12.74 -49.95
C GLN A 659 -40.20 -13.50 -49.18
N LEU A 660 -41.47 -13.29 -49.55
CA LEU A 660 -42.58 -14.09 -49.06
C LEU A 660 -43.39 -14.57 -50.25
N VAL A 661 -43.47 -15.89 -50.44
CA VAL A 661 -44.20 -16.49 -51.56
C VAL A 661 -45.56 -16.97 -51.07
N LEU A 662 -46.63 -16.57 -51.76
CA LEU A 662 -47.99 -17.01 -51.49
C LEU A 662 -48.49 -17.91 -52.62
N THR A 663 -48.89 -19.13 -52.31
CA THR A 663 -49.46 -20.07 -53.27
C THR A 663 -50.94 -20.27 -53.01
N ALA A 664 -51.78 -19.92 -53.97
CA ALA A 664 -53.22 -20.11 -53.87
C ALA A 664 -53.62 -21.55 -54.21
N LEU A 665 -54.39 -22.17 -53.33
CA LEU A 665 -55.08 -23.44 -53.59
C LEU A 665 -56.37 -23.13 -54.33
N ILE A 666 -56.36 -23.37 -55.64
CA ILE A 666 -57.45 -23.01 -56.54
C ILE A 666 -58.50 -24.13 -56.56
N PRO A 667 -59.80 -23.82 -56.37
CA PRO A 667 -60.86 -24.82 -56.54
C PRO A 667 -60.91 -25.38 -57.96
N GLU A 668 -61.36 -26.63 -58.10
CA GLU A 668 -61.32 -27.41 -59.37
C GLU A 668 -61.87 -26.67 -60.60
N TYR A 669 -62.93 -25.87 -60.43
CA TYR A 669 -63.60 -25.14 -61.52
C TYR A 669 -63.14 -23.68 -61.68
N TYR A 670 -62.00 -23.32 -61.06
CA TYR A 670 -61.41 -22.00 -61.17
C TYR A 670 -59.98 -22.10 -61.70
N SER A 671 -59.51 -20.99 -62.26
CA SER A 671 -58.11 -20.74 -62.59
C SER A 671 -57.63 -19.50 -61.86
N TYR A 672 -56.35 -19.50 -61.51
CA TYR A 672 -55.67 -18.31 -61.00
C TYR A 672 -55.58 -17.26 -62.12
N SER A 673 -56.04 -16.04 -61.85
CA SER A 673 -56.09 -14.92 -62.81
C SER A 673 -55.09 -13.80 -62.48
N GLY A 674 -54.22 -14.01 -61.48
CA GLY A 674 -53.17 -13.06 -61.09
C GLY A 674 -53.37 -12.46 -59.70
N TYR A 675 -52.52 -11.51 -59.33
CA TYR A 675 -52.62 -10.78 -58.05
C TYR A 675 -52.27 -9.31 -58.18
N VAL A 676 -52.72 -8.52 -57.21
CA VAL A 676 -52.22 -7.16 -56.95
C VAL A 676 -51.72 -7.13 -55.51
N ALA A 677 -50.51 -6.62 -55.30
CA ALA A 677 -49.95 -6.38 -53.98
C ALA A 677 -49.44 -4.94 -53.84
N THR A 678 -49.71 -4.33 -52.69
CA THR A 678 -49.27 -2.97 -52.34
C THR A 678 -48.82 -2.93 -50.88
N THR A 679 -48.05 -1.90 -50.51
CA THR A 679 -47.58 -1.69 -49.14
C THR A 679 -48.45 -0.70 -48.35
N ASP A 680 -49.60 -0.33 -48.93
CA ASP A 680 -50.59 0.61 -48.40
C ASP A 680 -52.00 0.13 -48.78
N ASN A 681 -53.00 0.47 -47.96
CA ASN A 681 -54.39 0.07 -48.14
C ASN A 681 -55.11 0.89 -49.23
N ARG A 682 -54.61 0.82 -50.45
CA ARG A 682 -55.27 1.39 -51.63
C ARG A 682 -56.24 0.39 -52.23
N LEU A 683 -57.22 0.89 -52.98
CA LEU A 683 -58.13 0.02 -53.72
C LEU A 683 -57.35 -0.71 -54.84
N HIS A 684 -57.41 -2.04 -54.85
CA HIS A 684 -56.79 -2.84 -55.91
C HIS A 684 -57.70 -2.89 -57.14
N ASN A 685 -57.16 -2.49 -58.29
CA ASN A 685 -57.81 -2.62 -59.59
C ASN A 685 -57.36 -3.94 -60.25
N SER A 686 -58.31 -4.79 -60.62
CA SER A 686 -58.04 -6.08 -61.25
C SER A 686 -57.32 -5.95 -62.59
N GLU A 687 -57.45 -4.85 -63.31
CA GLU A 687 -56.73 -4.64 -64.58
C GLU A 687 -55.22 -4.45 -64.41
N LEU A 688 -54.74 -4.23 -63.18
CA LEU A 688 -53.33 -4.11 -62.84
C LEU A 688 -52.72 -5.42 -62.32
N ARG A 689 -53.43 -6.53 -62.44
CA ARG A 689 -53.01 -7.84 -61.94
C ARG A 689 -51.76 -8.37 -62.65
N ILE A 690 -50.87 -8.98 -61.87
CA ILE A 690 -49.65 -9.62 -62.35
C ILE A 690 -49.90 -11.13 -62.45
N ASN A 691 -49.64 -11.71 -63.62
CA ASN A 691 -49.94 -13.12 -63.90
C ASN A 691 -48.73 -14.05 -63.61
N ASN A 692 -48.35 -14.13 -62.34
CA ASN A 692 -47.38 -15.09 -61.80
C ASN A 692 -47.69 -15.37 -60.32
N THR A 693 -46.90 -16.24 -59.67
CA THR A 693 -47.05 -16.52 -58.24
C THR A 693 -46.74 -15.26 -57.40
N PRO A 694 -47.61 -14.85 -56.46
CA PRO A 694 -47.35 -13.72 -55.60
C PRO A 694 -46.06 -13.90 -54.81
N SER A 695 -45.12 -12.99 -55.02
CA SER A 695 -43.87 -12.87 -54.26
C SER A 695 -43.75 -11.44 -53.74
N LEU A 696 -43.66 -11.28 -52.42
CA LEU A 696 -43.54 -10.00 -51.75
C LEU A 696 -42.09 -9.79 -51.28
N ASP A 697 -41.49 -8.66 -51.60
CA ASP A 697 -40.24 -8.23 -50.98
C ASP A 697 -40.54 -7.67 -49.59
N ILE A 698 -40.14 -8.39 -48.54
CA ILE A 698 -40.37 -8.08 -47.13
C ILE A 698 -39.17 -7.40 -46.45
N THR A 699 -38.24 -6.83 -47.22
CA THR A 699 -37.06 -6.14 -46.67
C THR A 699 -37.47 -4.90 -45.86
N GLU A 700 -38.22 -3.99 -46.49
CA GLU A 700 -38.46 -2.66 -45.93
C GLU A 700 -39.85 -2.50 -45.32
N ALA A 701 -40.92 -2.87 -46.05
CA ALA A 701 -42.28 -2.59 -45.61
C ALA A 701 -42.73 -3.49 -44.45
N ALA A 702 -43.52 -2.92 -43.53
CA ALA A 702 -44.07 -3.62 -42.37
C ALA A 702 -45.48 -4.18 -42.64
N SER A 703 -46.15 -3.72 -43.70
CA SER A 703 -47.51 -4.11 -44.02
C SER A 703 -47.70 -4.28 -45.53
N TYR A 704 -48.44 -5.32 -45.93
CA TYR A 704 -48.76 -5.63 -47.31
C TYR A 704 -50.26 -5.90 -47.45
N TRP A 705 -50.86 -5.38 -48.51
CA TRP A 705 -52.21 -5.70 -48.95
C TRP A 705 -52.10 -6.54 -50.21
N VAL A 706 -52.74 -7.69 -50.25
CA VAL A 706 -52.67 -8.63 -51.36
C VAL A 706 -54.09 -9.05 -51.74
N THR A 707 -54.46 -8.83 -53.00
CA THR A 707 -55.69 -9.38 -53.58
C THR A 707 -55.30 -10.44 -54.59
N ILE A 708 -55.73 -11.67 -54.35
CA ILE A 708 -55.61 -12.80 -55.26
C ILE A 708 -56.84 -12.85 -56.15
N TYR A 709 -56.66 -12.92 -57.45
CA TYR A 709 -57.77 -13.00 -58.40
C TYR A 709 -57.89 -14.42 -58.95
N ILE A 710 -59.12 -14.91 -58.99
CA ILE A 710 -59.48 -16.17 -59.65
C ILE A 710 -60.65 -15.95 -60.59
N GLU A 711 -60.76 -16.80 -61.60
CA GLU A 711 -61.86 -16.79 -62.56
C GLU A 711 -62.33 -18.21 -62.88
N PRO A 712 -63.60 -18.42 -63.23
CA PRO A 712 -64.08 -19.76 -63.60
C PRO A 712 -63.29 -20.30 -64.81
N SER A 713 -62.79 -21.54 -64.71
CA SER A 713 -62.04 -22.23 -65.78
C SER A 713 -62.94 -23.07 -66.69
N VAL A 714 -64.26 -23.04 -66.45
CA VAL A 714 -65.26 -23.79 -67.21
C VAL A 714 -65.78 -22.94 -68.36
N ASP A 715 -65.83 -23.52 -69.56
CA ASP A 715 -66.44 -22.91 -70.74
C ASP A 715 -67.91 -22.59 -70.45
N LYS A 716 -68.38 -21.39 -70.82
CA LYS A 716 -69.78 -20.94 -70.65
C LYS A 716 -70.82 -21.89 -71.29
N THR A 717 -70.38 -22.85 -72.10
CA THR A 717 -71.20 -23.86 -72.78
C THR A 717 -71.16 -25.26 -72.16
N ARG A 718 -70.36 -25.50 -71.09
CA ARG A 718 -70.28 -26.78 -70.38
C ARG A 718 -70.77 -26.64 -68.93
N SER A 719 -71.79 -27.42 -68.57
CA SER A 719 -72.26 -27.53 -67.19
C SER A 719 -71.36 -28.49 -66.39
N PRO A 720 -70.76 -28.06 -65.26
CA PRO A 720 -70.01 -28.94 -64.38
C PRO A 720 -70.91 -29.72 -63.39
N LEU A 721 -72.25 -29.64 -63.49
CA LEU A 721 -73.17 -30.30 -62.54
C LEU A 721 -73.42 -31.79 -62.91
N PRO A 722 -72.97 -32.78 -62.11
CA PRO A 722 -73.70 -34.03 -62.00
C PRO A 722 -74.92 -33.81 -61.10
N TYR A 723 -76.12 -33.94 -61.65
CA TYR A 723 -77.38 -33.81 -60.91
C TYR A 723 -77.46 -34.88 -59.79
N SER A 724 -77.33 -34.47 -58.52
CA SER A 724 -77.57 -35.31 -57.34
C SER A 724 -78.28 -34.53 -56.25
N TRP A 725 -79.30 -35.14 -55.64
CA TRP A 725 -80.20 -34.58 -54.63
C TRP A 725 -79.50 -34.18 -53.31
N ASP A 726 -78.27 -34.62 -53.07
CA ASP A 726 -77.50 -34.33 -51.85
C ASP A 726 -76.91 -32.90 -51.79
N TYR A 727 -77.01 -32.11 -52.87
CA TYR A 727 -76.48 -30.74 -52.91
C TYR A 727 -77.18 -29.77 -51.94
N GLN A 728 -78.40 -30.06 -51.49
CA GLN A 728 -79.15 -29.19 -50.58
C GLN A 728 -78.80 -29.42 -49.09
N GLN A 729 -78.16 -30.54 -48.74
CA GLN A 729 -77.81 -30.83 -47.33
C GLN A 729 -76.35 -30.62 -46.98
N ASN A 730 -75.43 -30.64 -47.95
CA ASN A 730 -73.99 -30.50 -47.67
C ASN A 730 -73.50 -29.06 -47.82
N LYS A 731 -72.79 -28.56 -46.79
CA LYS A 731 -72.09 -27.28 -46.78
C LYS A 731 -70.86 -27.30 -47.70
N LEU A 732 -71.07 -27.38 -49.02
CA LEU A 732 -70.03 -27.49 -50.05
C LEU A 732 -69.11 -26.26 -50.22
N GLY A 733 -69.17 -25.30 -49.29
CA GLY A 733 -68.23 -24.17 -49.20
C GLY A 733 -67.12 -24.37 -48.16
N GLU A 734 -67.09 -25.51 -47.46
CA GLU A 734 -66.10 -25.81 -46.42
C GLU A 734 -65.42 -27.16 -46.72
N ILE A 735 -64.10 -27.15 -46.98
CA ILE A 735 -63.31 -28.38 -47.00
C ILE A 735 -63.08 -28.79 -45.53
N LEU A 736 -63.66 -29.91 -45.10
CA LEU A 736 -63.35 -30.51 -43.80
C LEU A 736 -61.94 -31.10 -43.83
N ARG A 737 -61.08 -30.56 -42.97
CA ARG A 737 -59.72 -31.03 -42.75
C ARG A 737 -59.77 -32.35 -41.97
N THR A 738 -59.27 -33.44 -42.54
CA THR A 738 -58.89 -34.62 -41.75
C THR A 738 -57.50 -34.38 -41.14
N ASN A 739 -57.34 -34.85 -39.89
CA ASN A 739 -56.27 -34.49 -38.94
C ASN A 739 -54.84 -34.48 -39.49
#